data_AF-A0A066WXT6-F1
#
_entry.id   AF-A0A066WXT6-F1
#
_cell.length_a   1.000
_cell.length_b   1.000
_cell.length_c   1.000
_cell.angle_alpha   90.00
_cell.angle_beta   90.00
_cell.angle_gamma   90.00
#
_symmetry.space_group_name_H-M   'P 1'
#
loop_
_entity.id
_entity.type
_entity.pdbx_description
1 polymer ?
#
loop_
_entity_poly.entity_id
_entity_poly.type
_entity_poly.pdbx_seq_one_letter_code
_entity_poly.pdbx_strand_id
1 'polypeptide(L)'
;MKVASLLVSAAGAASALTIAEINGNKFLSPFKDQSVANVTGLVLAKGPNGIWIRSTTPDDDPATSEAVYVYGSSVGANLTVGDLITLDGKIQEYRSAANYIYLTELSSPQNVVVVSKGNDVVPLVIGVDTLPPPTEQYTSLDGGDIYAVPNAVANISTENPVLNPKLYGLDFWESLSGELVTVKNPVAITRPNQYGDTWVVGDWPTTGRNSHGGITMTDKDSNPEAIVIGSPLDGTKNPESKMGDQLTEITGVVTYAFGFYRILPLTAIAITQNATNAAPATSLVSRGDCTGITVGDYNVENLSPSSAHLPAVAAHIVNYMKTPDLIFVQEIQDNSGASNNGIVSSNVTLSTLAAEIESRSGAVYDFVVVDPVDGKDGGQPGGNIRVAYLYKPDIVELWKPNPGGSLDVNEVLPGPELKYNPGRIAPTSSAWDASRKPLVAAWRAVKGPQNKIFFTVNVHLASKGGSSSLHGDLRTPVNGVVNPRIEQAELAGSFIAEILAADPNARIIAAGDFNEFAFVEPLKAFAAKSGLVDLDEAVGIPLEERYTYVFDMNAQELDHMFVSPALAAKNGTAYEHIHVNSWELSAITICITACHEPSGLSVLCYFVRVPAQRPEWTHTGRRVDQISATPAPPACRALHRSNDANAFPLISFEIVSHDFIASESIRKIFLVREKACPSFPNQVKEWRPICLSGGRDWPTERARNWGQSEELGAIHFADIASGR
;
A
#
# COMPACT_ATOMS: atom_id res chain seq x y z
N MET A 1 23.95 -30.00 70.54
CA MET A 1 23.88 -28.55 70.30
C MET A 1 22.99 -28.30 69.10
N LYS A 2 21.99 -27.42 69.19
CA LYS A 2 21.33 -26.85 68.01
C LYS A 2 22.12 -25.61 67.60
N VAL A 3 22.58 -25.54 66.34
CA VAL A 3 23.07 -24.30 65.75
C VAL A 3 21.99 -23.84 64.78
N ALA A 4 21.35 -22.71 65.08
CA ALA A 4 20.41 -22.07 64.18
C ALA A 4 21.19 -21.09 63.30
N SER A 5 21.30 -21.40 62.01
CA SER A 5 21.83 -20.44 61.03
C SER A 5 20.72 -19.45 60.68
N LEU A 6 20.85 -18.20 61.14
CA LEU A 6 20.05 -17.10 60.62
C LEU A 6 20.42 -16.90 59.14
N LEU A 7 19.44 -17.10 58.25
CA LEU A 7 19.46 -16.44 56.95
C LEU A 7 19.07 -14.97 57.20
N VAL A 8 20.06 -14.09 57.21
CA VAL A 8 19.82 -12.65 57.19
C VAL A 8 19.36 -12.30 55.78
N SER A 9 18.06 -12.09 55.62
CA SER A 9 17.50 -11.42 54.46
C SER A 9 18.03 -9.98 54.46
N ALA A 10 19.11 -9.74 53.71
CA ALA A 10 19.53 -8.39 53.39
C ALA A 10 18.49 -7.80 52.45
N ALA A 11 17.43 -7.22 53.02
CA ALA A 11 16.60 -6.25 52.34
C ALA A 11 17.49 -5.04 52.05
N GLY A 12 18.20 -5.08 50.93
CA GLY A 12 18.84 -3.92 50.38
C GLY A 12 17.76 -2.86 50.20
N ALA A 13 17.94 -1.71 50.82
CA ALA A 13 17.16 -0.54 50.47
C ALA A 13 17.52 -0.21 49.01
N ALA A 14 16.67 -0.64 48.08
CA ALA A 14 16.74 -0.14 46.73
C ALA A 14 16.66 1.39 46.79
N SER A 15 17.50 2.07 46.01
CA SER A 15 17.24 3.46 45.67
C SER A 15 15.83 3.58 45.09
N ALA A 16 15.21 4.76 45.21
CA ALA A 16 13.96 5.02 44.51
C ALA A 16 14.22 4.82 43.02
N LEU A 17 13.56 3.81 42.44
CA LEU A 17 13.81 3.35 41.08
C LEU A 17 13.27 4.39 40.09
N THR A 18 14.09 4.81 39.13
CA THR A 18 13.65 5.78 38.11
C THR A 18 12.76 5.11 37.06
N ILE A 19 12.04 5.91 36.28
CA ILE A 19 11.22 5.39 35.17
C ILE A 19 12.13 4.85 34.05
N ALA A 20 13.25 5.51 33.76
CA ALA A 20 14.26 4.98 32.84
C ALA A 20 14.87 3.64 33.30
N GLU A 21 15.11 3.44 34.60
CA GLU A 21 15.53 2.13 35.14
C GLU A 21 14.43 1.07 35.01
N ILE A 22 13.15 1.45 35.16
CA ILE A 22 12.00 0.56 34.97
C ILE A 22 11.92 0.09 33.51
N ASN A 23 12.01 1.00 32.55
CA ASN A 23 11.92 0.66 31.13
C ASN A 23 13.20 -0.09 30.68
N GLY A 24 14.36 0.47 31.00
CA GLY A 24 15.66 -0.01 30.53
C GLY A 24 15.88 0.25 29.03
N ASN A 25 17.08 -0.08 28.54
CA ASN A 25 17.48 0.15 27.15
C ASN A 25 17.15 -1.03 26.21
N LYS A 26 15.97 -1.63 26.40
CA LYS A 26 15.52 -2.88 25.76
C LYS A 26 13.99 -2.89 25.61
N PHE A 27 13.48 -3.74 24.72
CA PHE A 27 12.03 -3.96 24.51
C PHE A 27 11.30 -4.68 25.65
N LEU A 28 12.00 -5.14 26.69
CA LEU A 28 11.38 -5.70 27.90
C LEU A 28 12.13 -5.18 29.13
N SER A 29 11.35 -4.74 30.12
CA SER A 29 11.83 -4.24 31.39
C SER A 29 12.75 -5.23 32.13
N PRO A 30 13.89 -4.77 32.68
CA PRO A 30 14.68 -5.58 33.62
C PRO A 30 13.93 -5.86 34.94
N PHE A 31 12.82 -5.15 35.19
CA PHE A 31 11.94 -5.31 36.35
C PHE A 31 10.64 -6.05 36.03
N LYS A 32 10.51 -6.67 34.86
CA LYS A 32 9.37 -7.53 34.48
C LYS A 32 8.93 -8.44 35.62
N ASP A 33 7.62 -8.43 35.88
CA ASP A 33 6.94 -9.18 36.94
C ASP A 33 7.28 -8.80 38.40
N GLN A 34 8.17 -7.82 38.63
CA GLN A 34 8.55 -7.37 39.97
C GLN A 34 7.62 -6.27 40.50
N SER A 35 7.51 -6.18 41.82
CA SER A 35 6.87 -5.04 42.50
C SER A 35 7.88 -3.93 42.77
N VAL A 36 7.52 -2.71 42.40
CA VAL A 36 8.32 -1.49 42.58
C VAL A 36 7.58 -0.53 43.52
N ALA A 37 8.33 0.31 44.23
CA ALA A 37 7.79 1.21 45.24
C ALA A 37 8.44 2.59 45.19
N ASN A 38 7.69 3.64 45.56
CA ASN A 38 8.08 5.05 45.50
C ASN A 38 8.55 5.51 44.11
N VAL A 39 7.99 4.95 43.03
CA VAL A 39 8.19 5.46 41.67
C VAL A 39 7.65 6.89 41.63
N THR A 40 8.43 7.84 41.15
CA THR A 40 8.04 9.26 41.10
C THR A 40 7.85 9.69 39.66
N GLY A 41 6.73 10.35 39.34
CA GLY A 41 6.49 10.84 37.99
C GLY A 41 5.43 11.94 37.88
N LEU A 42 5.64 12.83 36.92
CA LEU A 42 4.75 13.92 36.53
C LEU A 42 3.65 13.39 35.59
N VAL A 43 2.38 13.60 35.92
CA VAL A 43 1.25 13.17 35.09
C VAL A 43 1.20 13.98 33.79
N LEU A 44 1.55 13.32 32.67
CA LEU A 44 1.56 13.90 31.33
C LEU A 44 0.16 13.96 30.71
N ALA A 45 -0.57 12.84 30.79
CA ALA A 45 -1.84 12.62 30.11
C ALA A 45 -2.69 11.59 30.85
N LYS A 46 -3.99 11.57 30.52
CA LYS A 46 -4.98 10.66 31.10
C LYS A 46 -5.70 9.93 29.98
N GLY A 47 -5.83 8.62 30.09
CA GLY A 47 -6.59 7.78 29.17
C GLY A 47 -7.79 7.14 29.86
N PRO A 48 -8.63 6.39 29.12
CA PRO A 48 -9.82 5.75 29.68
C PRO A 48 -9.49 4.67 30.74
N ASN A 49 -8.30 4.07 30.66
CA ASN A 49 -7.90 2.92 31.51
C ASN A 49 -6.68 3.20 32.40
N GLY A 50 -6.13 4.42 32.40
CA GLY A 50 -4.87 4.70 33.10
C GLY A 50 -4.35 6.12 32.86
N ILE A 51 -3.09 6.36 33.24
CA ILE A 51 -2.39 7.64 33.08
C ILE A 51 -0.98 7.40 32.55
N TRP A 52 -0.38 8.42 31.92
CA TRP A 52 1.04 8.43 31.57
C TRP A 52 1.79 9.36 32.53
N ILE A 53 2.94 8.91 33.03
CA ILE A 53 3.81 9.70 33.91
C ILE A 53 5.23 9.75 33.35
N ARG A 54 5.91 10.90 33.49
CA ARG A 54 7.34 11.09 33.16
C ARG A 54 8.19 11.33 34.40
N SER A 55 9.43 10.87 34.40
CA SER A 55 10.46 11.32 35.34
C SER A 55 10.63 12.84 35.33
N THR A 56 10.91 13.44 36.48
CA THR A 56 11.36 14.85 36.56
C THR A 56 12.89 14.99 36.60
N THR A 57 13.60 13.87 36.52
CA THR A 57 15.07 13.79 36.52
C THR A 57 15.47 12.75 35.47
N PRO A 58 15.56 13.16 34.19
CA PRO A 58 15.93 12.25 33.13
C PRO A 58 17.39 11.79 33.24
N ASP A 59 17.73 10.65 32.64
CA ASP A 59 19.08 10.09 32.58
C ASP A 59 19.90 10.52 31.35
N ASP A 60 19.24 11.21 30.40
CA ASP A 60 19.78 11.71 29.11
C ASP A 60 20.28 10.59 28.15
N ASP A 61 19.89 9.32 28.34
CA ASP A 61 20.15 8.24 27.37
C ASP A 61 19.01 8.17 26.33
N PRO A 62 19.28 8.38 25.03
CA PRO A 62 18.23 8.30 24.00
C PRO A 62 17.63 6.91 23.82
N ALA A 63 18.21 5.86 24.45
CA ALA A 63 17.73 4.48 24.41
C ALA A 63 16.79 4.09 25.57
N THR A 64 16.49 5.00 26.50
CA THR A 64 15.54 4.79 27.62
C THR A 64 14.37 5.76 27.49
N SER A 65 13.14 5.27 27.68
CA SER A 65 11.99 6.16 27.84
C SER A 65 11.93 6.69 29.27
N GLU A 66 11.73 8.00 29.42
CA GLU A 66 11.51 8.66 30.70
C GLU A 66 10.05 8.60 31.16
N ALA A 67 9.17 8.01 30.35
CA ALA A 67 7.75 7.86 30.65
C ALA A 67 7.32 6.39 30.74
N VAL A 68 6.26 6.15 31.52
CA VAL A 68 5.64 4.82 31.64
C VAL A 68 4.13 4.94 31.74
N TYR A 69 3.43 3.96 31.17
CA TYR A 69 1.98 3.84 31.32
C TYR A 69 1.63 3.21 32.67
N VAL A 70 0.74 3.85 33.43
CA VAL A 70 0.19 3.32 34.67
C VAL A 70 -1.22 2.80 34.41
N TYR A 71 -1.35 1.48 34.33
CA TYR A 71 -2.63 0.82 34.07
C TYR A 71 -3.49 0.70 35.34
N GLY A 72 -4.70 1.23 35.26
CA GLY A 72 -5.71 1.15 36.32
C GLY A 72 -6.77 2.23 36.15
N SER A 73 -7.99 1.85 35.76
CA SER A 73 -9.07 2.79 35.42
C SER A 73 -9.48 3.76 36.55
N SER A 74 -9.19 3.43 37.81
CA SER A 74 -9.42 4.30 38.97
C SER A 74 -8.24 5.23 39.30
N VAL A 75 -7.03 4.99 38.79
CA VAL A 75 -5.81 5.71 39.22
C VAL A 75 -5.89 7.19 38.90
N GLY A 76 -6.40 7.53 37.71
CA GLY A 76 -6.55 8.91 37.24
C GLY A 76 -7.75 9.65 37.83
N ALA A 77 -8.60 9.04 38.66
CA ALA A 77 -9.87 9.65 39.07
C ALA A 77 -9.69 10.95 39.88
N ASN A 78 -8.66 11.01 40.73
CA ASN A 78 -8.37 12.15 41.60
C ASN A 78 -7.09 12.92 41.21
N LEU A 79 -6.56 12.65 40.02
CA LEU A 79 -5.32 13.25 39.51
C LEU A 79 -5.57 14.19 38.34
N THR A 80 -4.76 15.24 38.23
CA THR A 80 -4.76 16.20 37.13
C THR A 80 -3.45 16.08 36.35
N VAL A 81 -3.46 16.39 35.05
CA VAL A 81 -2.22 16.65 34.29
C VAL A 81 -1.43 17.75 34.99
N GLY A 82 -0.11 17.56 35.14
CA GLY A 82 0.75 18.46 35.93
C GLY A 82 0.80 18.18 37.43
N ASP A 83 0.08 17.16 37.95
CA ASP A 83 0.34 16.63 39.30
C ASP A 83 1.65 15.81 39.27
N LEU A 84 2.57 16.06 40.20
CA LEU A 84 3.71 15.19 40.47
C LEU A 84 3.28 14.16 41.51
N ILE A 85 3.39 12.86 41.21
CA ILE A 85 2.96 11.79 42.10
C ILE A 85 4.12 10.87 42.49
N THR A 86 3.97 10.22 43.65
CA THR A 86 4.63 8.96 43.97
C THR A 86 3.61 7.82 43.96
N LEU A 87 4.02 6.62 43.54
CA LEU A 87 3.21 5.41 43.60
C LEU A 87 4.03 4.13 43.72
N ASP A 88 3.37 3.07 44.17
CA ASP A 88 3.84 1.69 44.12
C ASP A 88 3.06 0.92 43.05
N GLY A 89 3.61 -0.19 42.54
CA GLY A 89 2.90 -1.07 41.62
C GLY A 89 3.68 -2.32 41.25
N LYS A 90 3.22 -3.01 40.20
CA LYS A 90 3.90 -4.18 39.62
C LYS A 90 4.16 -3.94 38.14
N ILE A 91 5.41 -4.08 37.71
CA ILE A 91 5.78 -3.97 36.30
C ILE A 91 5.26 -5.21 35.55
N GLN A 92 4.59 -4.98 34.42
CA GLN A 92 4.09 -6.01 33.51
C GLN A 92 4.49 -5.69 32.08
N GLU A 93 4.67 -6.75 31.30
CA GLU A 93 4.79 -6.67 29.85
C GLU A 93 3.44 -7.06 29.26
N TYR A 94 2.68 -6.08 28.77
CA TYR A 94 1.34 -6.27 28.22
C TYR A 94 1.38 -6.43 26.69
N ARG A 95 0.60 -7.37 26.16
CA ARG A 95 0.23 -7.39 24.74
C ARG A 95 -1.14 -8.03 24.54
N SER A 96 -1.87 -7.59 23.53
CA SER A 96 -3.21 -8.09 23.19
C SER A 96 -3.23 -9.25 22.20
N ALA A 97 -2.13 -9.52 21.49
CA ALA A 97 -1.97 -10.65 20.58
C ALA A 97 -0.55 -11.22 20.63
N ALA A 98 -0.36 -12.47 20.19
CA ALA A 98 0.92 -13.18 20.33
C ALA A 98 2.03 -12.70 19.36
N ASN A 99 1.66 -12.06 18.25
CA ASN A 99 2.55 -11.49 17.23
C ASN A 99 2.93 -10.02 17.48
N TYR A 100 2.43 -9.43 18.58
CA TYR A 100 2.65 -8.04 18.96
C TYR A 100 3.86 -7.90 19.88
N ILE A 101 4.57 -6.77 19.74
CA ILE A 101 5.58 -6.34 20.72
C ILE A 101 4.87 -6.07 22.05
N TYR A 102 5.62 -6.23 23.14
CA TYR A 102 5.14 -5.94 24.48
C TYR A 102 5.20 -4.44 24.79
N LEU A 103 4.23 -3.96 25.57
CA LEU A 103 4.24 -2.64 26.20
C LEU A 103 4.58 -2.82 27.68
N THR A 104 5.67 -2.20 28.14
CA THR A 104 5.98 -2.11 29.57
C THR A 104 4.98 -1.17 30.27
N GLU A 105 4.30 -1.67 31.30
CA GLU A 105 3.34 -0.90 32.10
C GLU A 105 3.48 -1.14 33.62
N LEU A 106 3.16 -0.11 34.40
CA LEU A 106 3.00 -0.21 35.86
C LEU A 106 1.55 -0.53 36.19
N SER A 107 1.30 -1.78 36.55
CA SER A 107 -0.01 -2.31 36.90
C SER A 107 -0.29 -2.27 38.41
N SER A 108 -1.55 -2.46 38.79
CA SER A 108 -2.00 -2.56 40.19
C SER A 108 -1.53 -1.41 41.11
N PRO A 109 -1.69 -0.14 40.67
CA PRO A 109 -1.11 1.01 41.35
C PRO A 109 -1.66 1.16 42.78
N GLN A 110 -0.75 1.39 43.72
CA GLN A 110 -1.01 1.53 45.17
C GLN A 110 -0.25 2.73 45.74
N ASN A 111 -0.63 3.16 46.94
CA ASN A 111 0.03 4.24 47.69
C ASN A 111 0.25 5.54 46.87
N VAL A 112 -0.69 5.84 45.96
CA VAL A 112 -0.63 7.01 45.09
C VAL A 112 -0.76 8.30 45.91
N VAL A 113 0.32 9.08 45.99
CA VAL A 113 0.39 10.33 46.75
C VAL A 113 0.81 11.48 45.83
N VAL A 114 0.07 12.59 45.85
CA VAL A 114 0.43 13.81 45.12
C VAL A 114 1.48 14.59 45.93
N VAL A 115 2.66 14.77 45.35
CA VAL A 115 3.81 15.49 45.93
C VAL A 115 3.69 16.99 45.67
N SER A 116 3.36 17.39 44.44
CA SER A 116 3.09 18.78 44.05
C SER A 116 2.02 18.83 42.95
N LYS A 117 1.44 20.02 42.73
CA LYS A 117 0.35 20.24 41.77
C LYS A 117 0.67 21.41 40.84
N GLY A 118 0.16 21.36 39.61
CA GLY A 118 0.26 22.46 38.66
C GLY A 118 1.69 22.73 38.21
N ASN A 119 2.51 21.69 38.11
CA ASN A 119 3.82 21.76 37.47
C ASN A 119 3.61 21.82 35.94
N ASP A 120 4.52 22.51 35.23
CA ASP A 120 4.45 22.62 33.78
C ASP A 120 4.67 21.25 33.11
N VAL A 121 3.85 20.93 32.12
CA VAL A 121 3.97 19.72 31.28
C VAL A 121 4.40 20.16 29.88
N VAL A 122 5.62 19.82 29.50
CA VAL A 122 6.23 20.20 28.22
C VAL A 122 6.40 18.95 27.35
N PRO A 123 5.75 18.86 26.17
CA PRO A 123 5.96 17.75 25.25
C PRO A 123 7.35 17.83 24.59
N LEU A 124 7.91 16.68 24.21
CA LEU A 124 9.16 16.62 23.45
C LEU A 124 8.86 16.77 21.95
N VAL A 125 9.48 17.74 21.27
CA VAL A 125 9.34 17.90 19.83
C VAL A 125 10.20 16.85 19.11
N ILE A 126 9.55 15.97 18.34
CA ILE A 126 10.25 14.91 17.61
C ILE A 126 11.24 15.51 16.62
N GLY A 127 12.49 15.01 16.63
CA GLY A 127 13.59 15.48 15.77
C GLY A 127 14.24 16.79 16.19
N VAL A 128 13.76 17.43 17.27
CA VAL A 128 14.34 18.66 17.85
C VAL A 128 14.80 18.43 19.28
N ASP A 129 13.90 17.95 20.15
CA ASP A 129 14.20 17.56 21.53
C ASP A 129 14.52 16.05 21.62
N THR A 130 14.20 15.28 20.58
CA THR A 130 14.56 13.86 20.42
C THR A 130 15.52 13.69 19.23
N LEU A 131 16.07 12.48 19.06
CA LEU A 131 16.62 12.08 17.75
C LEU A 131 15.54 12.19 16.65
N PRO A 132 15.91 12.43 15.38
CA PRO A 132 15.00 12.18 14.27
C PRO A 132 14.73 10.66 14.15
N PRO A 133 13.53 10.22 13.76
CA PRO A 133 13.28 8.81 13.52
C PRO A 133 14.17 8.28 12.39
N PRO A 134 14.74 7.07 12.50
CA PRO A 134 15.45 6.40 11.40
C PRO A 134 14.51 6.10 10.22
N THR A 135 15.02 6.19 8.99
CA THR A 135 14.21 6.21 7.75
C THR A 135 14.29 4.94 6.90
N GLU A 136 15.01 3.89 7.31
CA GLU A 136 15.18 2.69 6.47
C GLU A 136 14.95 1.40 7.27
N GLN A 137 15.74 1.21 8.33
CA GLN A 137 15.82 -0.05 9.05
C GLN A 137 14.88 -0.07 10.27
N TYR A 138 14.20 -1.20 10.50
CA TYR A 138 13.24 -1.35 11.59
C TYR A 138 13.89 -1.84 12.89
N THR A 139 14.70 -2.90 12.84
CA THR A 139 15.49 -3.37 13.99
C THR A 139 16.72 -4.18 13.56
N SER A 140 17.71 -4.32 14.45
CA SER A 140 18.93 -5.10 14.20
C SER A 140 18.68 -6.56 13.82
N LEU A 141 17.54 -7.13 14.21
CA LEU A 141 17.15 -8.52 13.92
C LEU A 141 16.71 -8.75 12.46
N ASP A 142 16.45 -7.69 11.67
CA ASP A 142 16.08 -7.83 10.25
C ASP A 142 17.28 -8.09 9.33
N GLY A 143 18.51 -8.02 9.85
CA GLY A 143 19.72 -8.31 9.08
C GLY A 143 20.02 -7.35 7.92
N GLY A 144 19.29 -6.24 7.81
CA GLY A 144 19.42 -5.25 6.75
C GLY A 144 18.25 -5.20 5.76
N ASP A 145 17.33 -6.18 5.76
CA ASP A 145 16.26 -6.32 4.76
C ASP A 145 14.98 -6.87 5.40
N ILE A 146 13.96 -6.02 5.53
CA ILE A 146 12.68 -6.37 6.18
C ILE A 146 11.85 -7.42 5.44
N TYR A 147 12.18 -7.74 4.18
CA TYR A 147 11.51 -8.79 3.40
C TYR A 147 12.41 -9.99 3.09
N ALA A 148 13.56 -10.11 3.77
CA ALA A 148 14.46 -11.25 3.62
C ALA A 148 13.76 -12.59 3.87
N VAL A 149 14.12 -13.59 3.05
CA VAL A 149 13.66 -14.98 3.17
C VAL A 149 14.84 -15.90 3.58
N PRO A 150 14.62 -16.91 4.45
CA PRO A 150 13.39 -17.22 5.16
C PRO A 150 13.03 -16.12 6.17
N ASN A 151 11.73 -15.82 6.29
CA ASN A 151 11.22 -14.82 7.21
C ASN A 151 10.88 -15.42 8.58
N ALA A 152 10.55 -14.56 9.54
CA ALA A 152 10.09 -14.93 10.89
C ALA A 152 11.07 -15.84 11.66
N VAL A 153 12.38 -15.58 11.52
CA VAL A 153 13.48 -16.40 12.07
C VAL A 153 13.88 -16.02 13.50
N ALA A 154 13.50 -14.83 13.98
CA ALA A 154 13.76 -14.33 15.33
C ALA A 154 12.50 -13.68 15.94
N ASN A 155 12.51 -13.43 17.25
CA ASN A 155 11.48 -12.64 17.94
C ASN A 155 12.13 -11.57 18.80
N ILE A 156 11.64 -10.33 18.73
CA ILE A 156 12.07 -9.22 19.60
C ILE A 156 11.93 -9.62 21.08
N SER A 157 10.82 -10.24 21.45
CA SER A 157 10.51 -10.68 22.82
C SER A 157 11.38 -11.83 23.34
N THR A 158 12.11 -12.53 22.46
CA THR A 158 13.01 -13.64 22.83
C THR A 158 14.47 -13.20 22.84
N GLU A 159 14.92 -12.51 21.79
CA GLU A 159 16.29 -12.00 21.69
C GLU A 159 16.52 -10.79 22.60
N ASN A 160 15.47 -9.97 22.79
CA ASN A 160 15.43 -8.73 23.55
C ASN A 160 16.69 -7.87 23.32
N PRO A 161 16.92 -7.38 22.08
CA PRO A 161 18.12 -6.62 21.73
C PRO A 161 18.22 -5.32 22.52
N VAL A 162 19.45 -4.81 22.68
CA VAL A 162 19.67 -3.45 23.19
C VAL A 162 19.24 -2.47 22.11
N LEU A 163 18.44 -1.48 22.49
CA LEU A 163 17.90 -0.49 21.55
C LEU A 163 19.03 0.36 20.95
N ASN A 164 18.95 0.62 19.64
CA ASN A 164 19.73 1.65 18.97
C ASN A 164 18.81 2.60 18.16
N PRO A 165 18.14 3.54 18.85
CA PRO A 165 17.20 4.52 18.27
C PRO A 165 17.75 5.40 17.15
N LYS A 166 19.08 5.45 16.99
CA LYS A 166 19.73 6.19 15.91
C LYS A 166 19.72 5.44 14.58
N LEU A 167 19.60 4.12 14.60
CA LEU A 167 19.67 3.27 13.40
C LEU A 167 18.35 2.55 13.08
N TYR A 168 17.50 2.33 14.08
CA TYR A 168 16.36 1.43 13.97
C TYR A 168 15.05 2.07 14.42
N GLY A 169 14.02 2.02 13.56
CA GLY A 169 12.73 2.66 13.81
C GLY A 169 11.95 2.08 14.98
N LEU A 170 11.92 0.76 15.16
CA LEU A 170 11.24 0.15 16.30
C LEU A 170 11.94 0.51 17.60
N ASP A 171 13.27 0.48 17.60
CA ASP A 171 14.08 0.88 18.73
C ASP A 171 13.84 2.37 19.09
N PHE A 172 13.65 3.24 18.09
CA PHE A 172 13.30 4.65 18.26
C PHE A 172 11.91 4.87 18.86
N TRP A 173 10.88 4.20 18.32
CA TRP A 173 9.53 4.34 18.85
C TRP A 173 9.39 3.69 20.23
N GLU A 174 10.18 2.65 20.55
CA GLU A 174 10.26 2.06 21.89
C GLU A 174 10.94 2.99 22.89
N SER A 175 12.03 3.68 22.52
CA SER A 175 12.68 4.63 23.43
C SER A 175 11.85 5.88 23.73
N LEU A 176 10.75 6.09 22.98
CA LEU A 176 9.72 7.09 23.29
C LEU A 176 8.43 6.45 23.85
N SER A 177 8.39 5.15 24.17
CA SER A 177 7.17 4.48 24.62
C SER A 177 6.61 5.11 25.90
N GLY A 178 5.35 5.54 25.85
CA GLY A 178 4.67 6.28 26.91
C GLY A 178 4.90 7.80 26.91
N GLU A 179 5.79 8.33 26.08
CA GLU A 179 6.17 9.75 26.15
C GLU A 179 5.16 10.72 25.53
N LEU A 180 5.05 11.91 26.14
CA LEU A 180 4.30 13.02 25.56
C LEU A 180 5.16 13.80 24.57
N VAL A 181 4.78 13.73 23.29
CA VAL A 181 5.52 14.25 22.15
C VAL A 181 4.69 15.24 21.33
N THR A 182 5.38 16.07 20.54
CA THR A 182 4.77 16.94 19.51
C THR A 182 5.37 16.65 18.14
N VAL A 183 4.50 16.32 17.17
CA VAL A 183 4.80 16.26 15.74
C VAL A 183 4.61 17.65 15.13
N LYS A 184 5.69 18.24 14.60
CA LYS A 184 5.64 19.52 13.89
C LYS A 184 5.40 19.34 12.41
N ASN A 185 4.75 20.33 11.80
CA ASN A 185 4.37 20.37 10.39
C ASN A 185 3.89 19.02 9.82
N PRO A 186 2.95 18.30 10.48
CA PRO A 186 2.59 16.95 10.06
C PRO A 186 1.89 16.95 8.70
N VAL A 187 2.26 15.96 7.89
CA VAL A 187 1.61 15.63 6.61
C VAL A 187 0.98 14.25 6.73
N ALA A 188 -0.30 14.13 6.39
CA ALA A 188 -0.97 12.84 6.25
C ALA A 188 -0.42 12.12 5.02
N ILE A 189 0.11 10.91 5.19
CA ILE A 189 0.70 10.12 4.09
C ILE A 189 -0.28 9.09 3.53
N THR A 190 -1.36 8.79 4.24
CA THR A 190 -2.46 7.93 3.78
C THR A 190 -3.81 8.59 4.04
N ARG A 191 -4.89 7.92 3.60
CA ARG A 191 -6.22 8.16 4.17
C ARG A 191 -6.30 7.56 5.59
N PRO A 192 -7.21 8.05 6.44
CA PRO A 192 -7.56 7.36 7.67
C PRO A 192 -8.24 6.03 7.37
N ASN A 193 -7.96 5.01 8.18
CA ASN A 193 -8.68 3.73 8.10
C ASN A 193 -10.11 3.84 8.68
N GLN A 194 -10.86 2.73 8.68
CA GLN A 194 -12.23 2.67 9.24
C GLN A 194 -12.41 3.15 10.70
N TYR A 195 -11.32 3.28 11.48
CA TYR A 195 -11.33 3.80 12.85
C TYR A 195 -10.97 5.30 12.97
N GLY A 196 -10.53 5.93 11.87
CA GLY A 196 -9.98 7.29 11.87
C GLY A 196 -8.51 7.36 12.26
N ASP A 197 -7.81 6.22 12.32
CA ASP A 197 -6.36 6.19 12.53
C ASP A 197 -5.66 6.65 11.24
N THR A 198 -4.77 7.64 11.34
CA THR A 198 -4.15 8.31 10.17
C THR A 198 -2.63 8.22 10.25
N TRP A 199 -1.95 7.71 9.21
CA TRP A 199 -0.49 7.73 9.16
C TRP A 199 0.03 9.14 8.80
N VAL A 200 1.05 9.59 9.53
CA VAL A 200 1.71 10.88 9.32
C VAL A 200 3.23 10.78 9.41
N VAL A 201 3.87 11.80 8.86
CA VAL A 201 5.27 12.18 9.12
C VAL A 201 5.34 13.67 9.42
N GLY A 202 6.26 14.09 10.29
CA GLY A 202 6.47 15.48 10.66
C GLY A 202 7.68 16.12 10.00
N ASP A 203 8.16 17.19 10.62
CA ASP A 203 9.34 17.99 10.25
C ASP A 203 10.66 17.28 10.62
N TRP A 204 10.85 16.06 10.07
CA TRP A 204 12.07 15.26 10.18
C TRP A 204 12.48 14.72 8.81
N PRO A 205 13.74 14.25 8.64
CA PRO A 205 14.18 13.59 7.41
C PRO A 205 13.32 12.37 7.10
N THR A 206 12.95 12.20 5.83
CA THR A 206 12.18 11.06 5.32
C THR A 206 12.78 10.59 4.01
N THR A 207 12.77 9.29 3.73
CA THR A 207 13.03 8.74 2.38
C THR A 207 11.71 8.58 1.61
N GLY A 208 11.77 8.06 0.36
CA GLY A 208 10.59 7.66 -0.42
C GLY A 208 9.57 8.76 -0.82
N ARG A 209 9.78 10.03 -0.49
CA ARG A 209 8.79 11.12 -0.67
C ARG A 209 8.33 11.27 -2.12
N ASN A 210 7.06 10.95 -2.36
CA ASN A 210 6.44 11.07 -3.67
C ASN A 210 5.79 12.44 -3.89
N SER A 211 5.55 12.78 -5.16
CA SER A 211 4.99 14.07 -5.59
C SER A 211 3.56 14.34 -5.09
N HIS A 212 2.92 13.33 -4.49
CA HIS A 212 1.57 13.38 -3.95
C HIS A 212 1.52 13.48 -2.42
N GLY A 213 2.68 13.57 -1.76
CA GLY A 213 2.82 13.83 -0.34
C GLY A 213 2.83 12.59 0.56
N GLY A 214 2.74 11.41 -0.03
CA GLY A 214 3.02 10.14 0.64
C GLY A 214 4.53 9.82 0.68
N ILE A 215 4.83 8.61 1.13
CA ILE A 215 6.17 8.01 1.10
C ILE A 215 6.06 6.60 0.52
N THR A 216 6.90 6.32 -0.46
CA THR A 216 6.91 5.10 -1.28
C THR A 216 8.01 4.18 -0.79
N MET A 217 7.70 2.89 -0.59
CA MET A 217 8.69 1.90 -0.18
C MET A 217 9.73 1.65 -1.28
N THR A 218 10.96 1.32 -0.89
CA THR A 218 12.05 0.99 -1.83
C THR A 218 12.85 -0.23 -1.35
N ASP A 219 13.87 -0.69 -2.09
CA ASP A 219 14.64 -1.89 -1.71
C ASP A 219 15.24 -1.73 -0.30
N LYS A 220 14.74 -2.52 0.64
CA LYS A 220 15.08 -2.56 2.08
C LYS A 220 14.57 -1.37 2.93
N ASP A 221 13.77 -0.48 2.35
CA ASP A 221 13.11 0.62 3.05
C ASP A 221 11.59 0.45 2.99
N SER A 222 10.94 0.47 4.15
CA SER A 222 9.48 0.44 4.27
C SER A 222 8.97 1.49 5.25
N ASN A 223 9.63 2.65 5.24
CA ASN A 223 9.23 3.88 5.90
C ASN A 223 9.02 3.82 7.44
N PRO A 224 10.01 3.33 8.22
CA PRO A 224 9.92 3.26 9.68
C PRO A 224 9.78 4.62 10.40
N GLU A 225 10.05 5.74 9.73
CA GLU A 225 9.94 7.09 10.28
C GLU A 225 8.49 7.63 10.33
N ALA A 226 7.54 6.89 9.78
CA ALA A 226 6.12 7.21 9.86
C ALA A 226 5.48 6.71 11.15
N ILE A 227 4.45 7.42 11.61
CA ILE A 227 3.72 7.10 12.83
C ILE A 227 2.21 7.22 12.62
N VAL A 228 1.45 6.26 13.13
CA VAL A 228 -0.01 6.32 13.06
C VAL A 228 -0.57 7.14 14.23
N ILE A 229 -1.46 8.07 13.90
CA ILE A 229 -2.18 8.90 14.85
C ILE A 229 -3.51 8.23 15.16
N GLY A 230 -3.69 7.81 16.40
CA GLY A 230 -4.88 7.07 16.84
C GLY A 230 -6.04 7.95 17.32
N SER A 231 -7.00 7.31 17.99
CA SER A 231 -8.12 7.97 18.68
C SER A 231 -7.67 9.05 19.69
N PRO A 232 -8.25 10.27 19.66
CA PRO A 232 -7.98 11.32 20.65
C PRO A 232 -8.37 10.97 22.09
N LEU A 233 -7.52 11.37 23.05
CA LEU A 233 -7.72 11.09 24.48
C LEU A 233 -8.89 11.86 25.12
N ASP A 234 -9.26 13.02 24.57
CA ASP A 234 -10.43 13.80 25.01
C ASP A 234 -11.78 13.28 24.47
N GLY A 235 -11.75 12.25 23.61
CA GLY A 235 -12.95 11.68 22.98
C GLY A 235 -13.51 12.48 21.79
N THR A 236 -12.78 13.48 21.30
CA THR A 236 -13.04 14.07 19.98
C THR A 236 -12.70 13.09 18.85
N LYS A 237 -12.97 13.45 17.60
CA LYS A 237 -12.80 12.57 16.43
C LYS A 237 -11.90 13.20 15.38
N ASN A 238 -10.95 12.42 14.87
CA ASN A 238 -10.14 12.81 13.72
C ASN A 238 -11.03 13.03 12.47
N PRO A 239 -10.68 13.98 11.59
CA PRO A 239 -11.36 14.21 10.32
C PRO A 239 -11.00 13.14 9.28
N GLU A 240 -11.77 13.08 8.21
CA GLU A 240 -11.41 12.34 7.00
C GLU A 240 -10.37 13.17 6.20
N SER A 241 -9.09 12.80 6.31
CA SER A 241 -7.99 13.37 5.52
C SER A 241 -7.66 12.51 4.30
N LYS A 242 -6.73 13.00 3.48
CA LYS A 242 -6.11 12.25 2.38
C LYS A 242 -4.59 12.46 2.36
N MET A 243 -3.91 11.60 1.60
CA MET A 243 -2.48 11.71 1.31
C MET A 243 -2.15 13.14 0.83
N GLY A 244 -1.11 13.74 1.42
CA GLY A 244 -0.62 15.08 1.15
C GLY A 244 -1.33 16.22 1.91
N ASP A 245 -2.38 15.94 2.69
CA ASP A 245 -3.01 16.97 3.54
C ASP A 245 -2.05 17.41 4.65
N GLN A 246 -1.92 18.72 4.85
CA GLN A 246 -1.19 19.29 5.99
C GLN A 246 -2.11 19.37 7.20
N LEU A 247 -1.55 19.06 8.36
CA LEU A 247 -2.26 19.03 9.63
C LEU A 247 -1.75 20.13 10.58
N THR A 248 -2.53 20.43 11.62
CA THR A 248 -2.05 21.19 12.79
C THR A 248 -0.99 20.38 13.55
N GLU A 249 -0.06 21.03 14.25
CA GLU A 249 0.87 20.34 15.16
C GLU A 249 0.12 19.35 16.08
N ILE A 250 0.61 18.11 16.16
CA ILE A 250 -0.07 17.03 16.87
C ILE A 250 0.69 16.78 18.16
N THR A 251 0.06 17.04 19.30
CA THR A 251 0.61 16.69 20.62
C THR A 251 -0.15 15.51 21.19
N GLY A 252 0.56 14.49 21.67
CA GLY A 252 -0.03 13.24 22.12
C GLY A 252 0.96 12.32 22.81
N VAL A 253 0.49 11.18 23.32
CA VAL A 253 1.34 10.15 23.95
C VAL A 253 1.69 9.04 22.96
N VAL A 254 2.97 8.69 22.87
CA VAL A 254 3.43 7.50 22.14
C VAL A 254 3.02 6.26 22.94
N THR A 255 2.57 5.22 22.24
CA THR A 255 2.24 3.92 22.83
C THR A 255 2.31 2.83 21.77
N TYR A 256 2.33 1.56 22.18
CA TYR A 256 2.19 0.41 21.29
C TYR A 256 0.81 -0.22 21.44
N ALA A 257 0.02 -0.27 20.36
CA ALA A 257 -1.29 -0.93 20.36
C ALA A 257 -1.71 -1.39 18.95
N PHE A 258 -2.51 -2.45 18.91
CA PHE A 258 -3.03 -3.07 17.68
C PHE A 258 -1.93 -3.40 16.65
N GLY A 259 -0.75 -3.82 17.12
CA GLY A 259 0.38 -4.23 16.28
C GLY A 259 1.24 -3.09 15.75
N PHE A 260 1.06 -1.84 16.21
CA PHE A 260 1.83 -0.68 15.77
C PHE A 260 2.18 0.26 16.94
N TYR A 261 3.35 0.89 16.85
CA TYR A 261 3.60 2.13 17.57
C TYR A 261 2.69 3.23 17.02
N ARG A 262 2.16 4.06 17.90
CA ARG A 262 1.18 5.10 17.57
C ARG A 262 1.24 6.27 18.53
N ILE A 263 0.79 7.43 18.10
CA ILE A 263 0.52 8.57 18.98
C ILE A 263 -0.99 8.64 19.25
N LEU A 264 -1.39 8.66 20.52
CA LEU A 264 -2.75 9.02 20.92
C LEU A 264 -2.78 10.53 21.15
N PRO A 265 -3.38 11.33 20.25
CA PRO A 265 -3.33 12.78 20.35
C PRO A 265 -4.21 13.26 21.52
N LEU A 266 -3.83 14.38 22.16
CA LEU A 266 -4.60 14.92 23.29
C LEU A 266 -6.01 15.37 22.87
N THR A 267 -6.14 15.84 21.63
CA THR A 267 -7.40 16.24 20.98
C THR A 267 -7.31 15.91 19.49
N ALA A 268 -8.43 15.94 18.76
CA ALA A 268 -8.48 15.62 17.34
C ALA A 268 -7.52 16.47 16.50
N ILE A 269 -6.86 15.81 15.55
CA ILE A 269 -6.07 16.50 14.51
C ILE A 269 -6.99 17.37 13.64
N ALA A 270 -6.46 18.44 13.07
CA ALA A 270 -7.20 19.29 12.13
C ALA A 270 -6.39 19.53 10.85
N ILE A 271 -7.08 19.49 9.70
CA ILE A 271 -6.49 19.78 8.38
C ILE A 271 -6.31 21.30 8.25
N THR A 272 -5.08 21.75 8.03
CA THR A 272 -4.72 23.17 7.80
C THR A 272 -4.73 23.52 6.32
N GLN A 273 -4.28 22.60 5.47
CA GLN A 273 -4.30 22.74 4.02
C GLN A 273 -4.63 21.38 3.38
N ASN A 274 -5.63 21.37 2.51
CA ASN A 274 -5.97 20.18 1.72
C ASN A 274 -4.97 20.03 0.55
N ALA A 275 -4.57 18.79 0.24
CA ALA A 275 -3.77 18.49 -0.95
C ALA A 275 -4.54 18.88 -2.22
N THR A 276 -3.84 19.47 -3.19
CA THR A 276 -4.44 19.95 -4.46
C THR A 276 -4.57 18.88 -5.54
N ASN A 277 -4.05 17.68 -5.29
CA ASN A 277 -3.80 16.70 -6.32
C ASN A 277 -5.03 15.80 -6.51
N ALA A 278 -5.86 16.13 -7.49
CA ALA A 278 -6.77 15.18 -8.13
C ALA A 278 -5.99 14.38 -9.19
N ALA A 279 -6.38 13.13 -9.43
CA ALA A 279 -5.62 12.27 -10.34
C ALA A 279 -5.70 12.77 -11.79
N PRO A 280 -4.57 13.02 -12.47
CA PRO A 280 -4.60 13.37 -13.88
C PRO A 280 -5.02 12.15 -14.71
N ALA A 281 -5.93 12.34 -15.66
CA ALA A 281 -6.16 11.33 -16.70
C ALA A 281 -4.89 11.16 -17.56
N THR A 282 -4.58 9.92 -17.96
CA THR A 282 -3.35 9.59 -18.72
C THR A 282 -3.13 10.53 -19.91
N SER A 283 -1.89 10.95 -20.18
CA SER A 283 -1.58 11.74 -21.38
C SER A 283 -1.55 10.88 -22.65
N LEU A 284 -1.43 9.57 -22.50
CA LEU A 284 -1.16 8.61 -23.55
C LEU A 284 -2.42 8.29 -24.38
N VAL A 285 -2.23 8.07 -25.68
CA VAL A 285 -3.32 7.92 -26.66
C VAL A 285 -3.00 6.87 -27.72
N SER A 286 -4.04 6.16 -28.16
CA SER A 286 -3.93 5.14 -29.20
C SER A 286 -3.79 5.74 -30.59
N ARG A 287 -3.17 4.97 -31.50
CA ARG A 287 -3.20 5.19 -32.96
C ARG A 287 -4.21 4.28 -33.66
N GLY A 288 -4.77 3.30 -32.95
CA GLY A 288 -5.72 2.33 -33.48
C GLY A 288 -5.12 1.36 -34.50
N ASP A 289 -3.80 1.16 -34.49
CA ASP A 289 -3.08 0.32 -35.45
C ASP A 289 -1.80 -0.33 -34.87
N CYS A 290 -1.16 -1.20 -35.67
CA CYS A 290 0.07 -1.92 -35.32
C CYS A 290 1.31 -1.04 -35.00
N THR A 291 1.21 0.29 -35.06
CA THR A 291 2.28 1.24 -34.73
C THR A 291 2.13 1.88 -33.34
N GLY A 292 0.99 1.66 -32.68
CA GLY A 292 0.69 2.11 -31.33
C GLY A 292 -0.75 1.78 -30.95
N ILE A 293 -0.92 0.65 -30.27
CA ILE A 293 -2.14 0.32 -29.51
C ILE A 293 -2.03 0.89 -28.10
N THR A 294 -3.14 1.00 -27.39
CA THR A 294 -3.14 1.26 -25.95
C THR A 294 -3.48 0.04 -25.11
N VAL A 295 -2.77 -0.17 -24.00
CA VAL A 295 -3.03 -1.28 -23.07
C VAL A 295 -2.92 -0.85 -21.60
N GLY A 296 -3.91 -1.19 -20.78
CA GLY A 296 -3.95 -0.92 -19.33
C GLY A 296 -4.06 -2.17 -18.46
N ASP A 297 -3.99 -2.02 -17.14
CA ASP A 297 -4.01 -3.11 -16.16
C ASP A 297 -4.79 -2.77 -14.87
N TYR A 298 -5.80 -3.56 -14.50
CA TYR A 298 -6.77 -3.19 -13.45
C TYR A 298 -7.40 -4.39 -12.71
N ASN A 299 -6.98 -4.63 -11.46
CA ASN A 299 -7.71 -5.40 -10.44
C ASN A 299 -8.92 -4.58 -9.97
N VAL A 300 -10.12 -5.11 -10.21
CA VAL A 300 -11.40 -4.39 -10.05
C VAL A 300 -12.20 -4.79 -8.81
N GLU A 301 -11.53 -5.36 -7.80
CA GLU A 301 -12.05 -5.71 -6.47
C GLU A 301 -13.32 -6.57 -6.48
N ASN A 302 -13.15 -7.89 -6.56
CA ASN A 302 -14.23 -8.89 -6.54
C ASN A 302 -15.46 -8.50 -7.39
N LEU A 303 -15.22 -7.99 -8.60
CA LEU A 303 -16.24 -7.34 -9.41
C LEU A 303 -17.28 -8.34 -9.90
N SER A 304 -18.53 -8.16 -9.52
CA SER A 304 -19.70 -8.96 -9.90
C SER A 304 -20.73 -8.09 -10.64
N PRO A 305 -21.77 -8.67 -11.28
CA PRO A 305 -22.79 -7.88 -12.00
C PRO A 305 -23.56 -6.91 -11.09
N SER A 306 -23.60 -7.18 -9.79
CA SER A 306 -24.29 -6.39 -8.76
C SER A 306 -23.37 -5.55 -7.88
N SER A 307 -22.06 -5.51 -8.17
CA SER A 307 -21.10 -4.78 -7.36
C SER A 307 -21.35 -3.26 -7.42
N ALA A 308 -21.50 -2.63 -6.26
CA ALA A 308 -21.85 -1.21 -6.14
C ALA A 308 -20.81 -0.27 -6.76
N HIS A 309 -19.54 -0.71 -6.84
CA HIS A 309 -18.43 0.04 -7.44
C HIS A 309 -18.27 -0.17 -8.96
N LEU A 310 -19.03 -1.08 -9.60
CA LEU A 310 -18.93 -1.31 -11.05
C LEU A 310 -19.07 -0.02 -11.89
N PRO A 311 -20.03 0.89 -11.60
CA PRO A 311 -20.13 2.16 -12.32
C PRO A 311 -18.92 3.09 -12.11
N ALA A 312 -18.21 2.98 -10.99
CA ALA A 312 -16.98 3.73 -10.72
C ALA A 312 -15.79 3.14 -11.50
N VAL A 313 -15.63 1.81 -11.53
CA VAL A 313 -14.64 1.11 -12.37
C VAL A 313 -14.80 1.49 -13.84
N ALA A 314 -16.03 1.45 -14.37
CA ALA A 314 -16.31 1.90 -15.73
C ALA A 314 -16.02 3.39 -15.95
N ALA A 315 -16.34 4.25 -14.97
CA ALA A 315 -15.99 5.67 -15.02
C ALA A 315 -14.46 5.89 -15.03
N HIS A 316 -13.68 5.06 -14.32
CA HIS A 316 -12.23 5.16 -14.34
C HIS A 316 -11.68 4.81 -15.71
N ILE A 317 -12.11 3.68 -16.30
CA ILE A 317 -11.74 3.23 -17.64
C ILE A 317 -12.00 4.30 -18.71
N VAL A 318 -13.11 5.03 -18.59
CA VAL A 318 -13.45 6.12 -19.53
C VAL A 318 -12.67 7.41 -19.23
N ASN A 319 -12.73 7.91 -18.00
CA ASN A 319 -12.29 9.27 -17.67
C ASN A 319 -10.78 9.38 -17.45
N TYR A 320 -10.20 8.46 -16.69
CA TYR A 320 -8.78 8.50 -16.32
C TYR A 320 -7.93 7.67 -17.29
N MET A 321 -8.38 6.46 -17.65
CA MET A 321 -7.64 5.55 -18.54
C MET A 321 -7.84 5.84 -20.04
N LYS A 322 -8.77 6.76 -20.38
CA LYS A 322 -9.12 7.18 -21.76
C LYS A 322 -9.48 6.03 -22.72
N THR A 323 -10.05 4.95 -22.19
CA THR A 323 -10.41 3.71 -22.92
C THR A 323 -9.20 3.07 -23.64
N PRO A 324 -8.40 2.22 -22.97
CA PRO A 324 -7.34 1.45 -23.64
C PRO A 324 -7.89 0.48 -24.70
N ASP A 325 -7.09 0.11 -25.70
CA ASP A 325 -7.52 -0.87 -26.72
C ASP A 325 -7.49 -2.32 -26.22
N LEU A 326 -6.73 -2.57 -25.15
CA LEU A 326 -6.67 -3.83 -24.40
C LEU A 326 -6.54 -3.50 -22.91
N ILE A 327 -7.17 -4.27 -22.03
CA ILE A 327 -7.07 -4.11 -20.58
C ILE A 327 -6.85 -5.49 -19.99
N PHE A 328 -5.80 -5.64 -19.20
CA PHE A 328 -5.59 -6.76 -18.29
C PHE A 328 -6.49 -6.51 -17.08
N VAL A 329 -7.38 -7.45 -16.75
CA VAL A 329 -8.34 -7.27 -15.66
C VAL A 329 -8.25 -8.41 -14.67
N GLN A 330 -8.12 -8.09 -13.39
CA GLN A 330 -8.06 -9.05 -12.28
C GLN A 330 -9.27 -8.89 -11.35
N GLU A 331 -9.51 -9.88 -10.50
CA GLU A 331 -10.69 -9.98 -9.63
C GLU A 331 -12.06 -9.85 -10.29
N ILE A 332 -12.18 -10.36 -11.51
CA ILE A 332 -13.51 -10.66 -12.06
C ILE A 332 -14.15 -11.76 -11.21
N GLN A 333 -15.36 -11.52 -10.71
CA GLN A 333 -16.25 -12.54 -10.14
C GLN A 333 -17.12 -13.25 -11.20
N ASP A 334 -17.63 -14.44 -10.86
CA ASP A 334 -18.63 -15.10 -11.68
C ASP A 334 -19.96 -14.33 -11.60
N ASN A 335 -20.93 -14.77 -12.40
CA ASN A 335 -22.24 -14.16 -12.50
C ASN A 335 -23.02 -14.10 -11.16
N SER A 336 -22.54 -14.76 -10.10
CA SER A 336 -23.17 -14.81 -8.79
C SER A 336 -22.33 -14.23 -7.63
N GLY A 337 -21.17 -13.64 -7.93
CA GLY A 337 -20.33 -12.98 -6.94
C GLY A 337 -19.70 -13.98 -5.95
N ALA A 338 -19.85 -13.71 -4.65
CA ALA A 338 -19.37 -14.61 -3.58
C ALA A 338 -20.29 -15.82 -3.31
N SER A 339 -21.34 -16.02 -4.11
CA SER A 339 -22.38 -17.02 -3.86
C SER A 339 -21.93 -18.42 -4.30
N ASN A 340 -21.48 -19.25 -3.36
CA ASN A 340 -21.09 -20.63 -3.66
C ASN A 340 -22.27 -21.49 -4.13
N ASN A 341 -22.45 -21.60 -5.46
CA ASN A 341 -23.58 -22.27 -6.10
C ASN A 341 -23.21 -23.10 -7.36
N GLY A 342 -21.91 -23.21 -7.67
CA GLY A 342 -21.42 -23.95 -8.84
C GLY A 342 -21.37 -23.17 -10.16
N ILE A 343 -21.73 -21.88 -10.19
CA ILE A 343 -21.59 -21.03 -11.37
C ILE A 343 -20.15 -20.52 -11.46
N VAL A 344 -19.43 -20.91 -12.51
CA VAL A 344 -18.05 -20.45 -12.79
C VAL A 344 -17.96 -19.34 -13.84
N SER A 345 -19.00 -19.20 -14.67
CA SER A 345 -19.01 -18.26 -15.79
C SER A 345 -19.10 -16.81 -15.33
N SER A 346 -18.31 -15.94 -15.96
CA SER A 346 -18.26 -14.49 -15.70
C SER A 346 -18.83 -13.64 -16.84
N ASN A 347 -19.57 -14.25 -17.77
CA ASN A 347 -20.06 -13.56 -18.97
C ASN A 347 -21.03 -12.41 -18.67
N VAL A 348 -21.88 -12.50 -17.63
CA VAL A 348 -22.77 -11.41 -17.19
C VAL A 348 -21.95 -10.31 -16.53
N THR A 349 -20.94 -10.66 -15.72
CA THR A 349 -20.03 -9.70 -15.09
C THR A 349 -19.34 -8.84 -16.14
N LEU A 350 -18.66 -9.50 -17.09
CA LEU A 350 -17.85 -8.85 -18.11
C LEU A 350 -18.71 -8.06 -19.11
N SER A 351 -19.87 -8.59 -19.52
CA SER A 351 -20.80 -7.85 -20.40
C SER A 351 -21.46 -6.66 -19.70
N THR A 352 -21.71 -6.72 -18.39
CA THR A 352 -22.23 -5.57 -17.63
C THR A 352 -21.19 -4.45 -17.56
N LEU A 353 -19.91 -4.79 -17.29
CA LEU A 353 -18.82 -3.81 -17.31
C LEU A 353 -18.62 -3.21 -18.72
N ALA A 354 -18.58 -4.06 -19.76
CA ALA A 354 -18.43 -3.59 -21.14
C ALA A 354 -19.58 -2.67 -21.58
N ALA A 355 -20.83 -3.02 -21.27
CA ALA A 355 -21.99 -2.19 -21.57
C ALA A 355 -22.00 -0.85 -20.81
N GLU A 356 -21.48 -0.81 -19.57
CA GLU A 356 -21.35 0.43 -18.81
C GLU A 356 -20.21 1.32 -19.30
N ILE A 357 -19.13 0.75 -19.86
CA ILE A 357 -18.09 1.52 -20.57
C ILE A 357 -18.65 2.08 -21.88
N GLU A 358 -19.41 1.27 -22.64
CA GLU A 358 -20.07 1.69 -23.89
C GLU A 358 -21.09 2.80 -23.63
N SER A 359 -21.93 2.68 -22.60
CA SER A 359 -22.96 3.68 -22.24
C SER A 359 -22.36 5.07 -21.94
N ARG A 360 -21.12 5.09 -21.41
CA ARG A 360 -20.39 6.30 -21.01
C ARG A 360 -19.54 6.92 -22.13
N SER A 361 -19.03 6.10 -23.06
CA SER A 361 -17.98 6.53 -24.01
C SER A 361 -18.25 6.22 -25.48
N GLY A 362 -19.19 5.31 -25.77
CA GLY A 362 -19.38 4.72 -27.09
C GLY A 362 -18.27 3.73 -27.50
N ALA A 363 -17.29 3.44 -26.63
CA ALA A 363 -16.27 2.44 -26.89
C ALA A 363 -16.82 1.04 -26.61
N VAL A 364 -16.92 0.21 -27.66
CA VAL A 364 -17.34 -1.19 -27.56
C VAL A 364 -16.14 -2.04 -27.16
N TYR A 365 -16.32 -2.84 -26.10
CA TYR A 365 -15.36 -3.86 -25.70
C TYR A 365 -15.96 -5.25 -25.83
N ASP A 366 -15.13 -6.20 -26.24
CA ASP A 366 -15.35 -7.63 -26.10
C ASP A 366 -14.36 -8.18 -25.04
N PHE A 367 -14.49 -9.45 -24.63
CA PHE A 367 -13.69 -10.02 -23.56
C PHE A 367 -13.14 -11.42 -23.86
N VAL A 368 -11.99 -11.72 -23.25
CA VAL A 368 -11.31 -13.02 -23.33
C VAL A 368 -11.07 -13.55 -21.93
N VAL A 369 -11.59 -14.74 -21.65
CA VAL A 369 -11.53 -15.41 -20.35
C VAL A 369 -11.49 -16.94 -20.55
N VAL A 370 -10.93 -17.66 -19.59
CA VAL A 370 -11.10 -19.11 -19.44
C VAL A 370 -11.71 -19.35 -18.07
N ASP A 371 -12.93 -19.89 -18.05
CA ASP A 371 -13.65 -20.18 -16.80
C ASP A 371 -12.85 -21.18 -15.93
N PRO A 372 -12.82 -21.01 -14.60
CA PRO A 372 -12.13 -21.91 -13.68
C PRO A 372 -12.91 -23.21 -13.44
N VAL A 373 -12.29 -24.13 -12.69
CA VAL A 373 -13.03 -25.22 -12.03
C VAL A 373 -13.60 -24.66 -10.72
N ASP A 374 -14.86 -25.02 -10.42
CA ASP A 374 -15.59 -24.53 -9.26
C ASP A 374 -14.83 -24.72 -7.93
N GLY A 375 -14.63 -23.63 -7.20
CA GLY A 375 -13.89 -23.57 -5.94
C GLY A 375 -12.39 -23.91 -6.05
N LYS A 376 -11.77 -23.86 -7.24
CA LYS A 376 -10.34 -24.18 -7.46
C LYS A 376 -9.44 -22.99 -7.81
N ASP A 377 -10.01 -21.85 -8.13
CA ASP A 377 -9.29 -20.58 -8.18
C ASP A 377 -9.72 -19.76 -6.96
N GLY A 378 -8.77 -19.32 -6.12
CA GLY A 378 -9.08 -18.78 -4.79
C GLY A 378 -9.06 -17.25 -4.68
N GLY A 379 -9.17 -16.74 -3.45
CA GLY A 379 -9.43 -15.33 -3.13
C GLY A 379 -10.62 -15.24 -2.18
N GLN A 380 -11.64 -14.43 -2.48
CA GLN A 380 -12.89 -14.38 -1.72
C GLN A 380 -13.56 -15.76 -1.61
N PRO A 381 -13.85 -16.27 -0.40
CA PRO A 381 -14.53 -17.55 -0.21
C PRO A 381 -15.88 -17.62 -0.95
N GLY A 382 -16.08 -18.69 -1.71
CA GLY A 382 -17.33 -18.98 -2.40
C GLY A 382 -17.48 -18.34 -3.79
N GLY A 383 -16.62 -17.40 -4.17
CA GLY A 383 -16.54 -16.88 -5.55
C GLY A 383 -15.39 -17.50 -6.34
N ASN A 384 -15.54 -17.59 -7.66
CA ASN A 384 -14.62 -18.34 -8.53
C ASN A 384 -13.50 -17.47 -9.17
N ILE A 385 -12.89 -16.54 -8.41
CA ILE A 385 -12.11 -15.40 -8.94
C ILE A 385 -11.13 -15.75 -10.07
N ARG A 386 -11.09 -14.92 -11.11
CA ARG A 386 -10.19 -15.10 -12.26
C ARG A 386 -9.62 -13.78 -12.79
N VAL A 387 -8.68 -13.91 -13.70
CA VAL A 387 -8.22 -12.84 -14.59
C VAL A 387 -8.90 -12.93 -15.96
N ALA A 388 -9.01 -11.81 -16.66
CA ALA A 388 -9.60 -11.70 -17.99
C ALA A 388 -8.88 -10.62 -18.82
N TYR A 389 -9.21 -10.51 -20.09
CA TYR A 389 -8.92 -9.33 -20.90
C TYR A 389 -10.22 -8.66 -21.35
N LEU A 390 -10.27 -7.34 -21.31
CA LEU A 390 -11.21 -6.54 -22.11
C LEU A 390 -10.45 -5.99 -23.32
N TYR A 391 -11.02 -5.99 -24.51
CA TYR A 391 -10.35 -5.47 -25.71
C TYR A 391 -11.32 -4.81 -26.68
N LYS A 392 -10.83 -3.86 -27.48
CA LYS A 392 -11.59 -3.23 -28.57
C LYS A 392 -11.46 -4.06 -29.86
N PRO A 393 -12.51 -4.76 -30.31
CA PRO A 393 -12.41 -5.71 -31.42
C PRO A 393 -12.19 -5.07 -32.80
N ASP A 394 -12.33 -3.74 -32.94
CA ASP A 394 -12.00 -3.01 -34.17
C ASP A 394 -10.52 -2.57 -34.25
N ILE A 395 -9.77 -2.71 -33.15
CA ILE A 395 -8.36 -2.34 -33.03
C ILE A 395 -7.46 -3.58 -32.87
N VAL A 396 -7.79 -4.50 -31.98
CA VAL A 396 -7.02 -5.73 -31.71
C VAL A 396 -7.91 -6.98 -31.76
N GLU A 397 -7.32 -8.11 -32.14
CA GLU A 397 -8.01 -9.40 -32.21
C GLU A 397 -7.06 -10.56 -31.85
N LEU A 398 -7.62 -11.69 -31.40
CA LEU A 398 -6.85 -12.90 -31.10
C LEU A 398 -6.21 -13.49 -32.38
N TRP A 399 -4.94 -13.83 -32.30
CA TRP A 399 -4.22 -14.52 -33.36
C TRP A 399 -4.54 -16.02 -33.35
N LYS A 400 -5.26 -16.52 -34.36
CA LYS A 400 -5.66 -17.94 -34.48
C LYS A 400 -6.38 -18.46 -33.21
N PRO A 401 -7.56 -17.92 -32.84
CA PRO A 401 -8.23 -18.30 -31.61
C PRO A 401 -8.56 -19.80 -31.57
N ASN A 402 -8.15 -20.43 -30.47
CA ASN A 402 -8.38 -21.83 -30.11
C ASN A 402 -8.37 -21.92 -28.57
N PRO A 403 -9.47 -21.53 -27.89
CA PRO A 403 -9.50 -21.43 -26.43
C PRO A 403 -9.30 -22.80 -25.76
N GLY A 404 -8.46 -22.84 -24.73
CA GLY A 404 -8.32 -23.99 -23.85
C GLY A 404 -9.36 -23.98 -22.72
N GLY A 405 -9.67 -25.15 -22.18
CA GLY A 405 -10.49 -25.32 -20.98
C GLY A 405 -9.73 -25.05 -19.68
N SER A 406 -10.44 -25.11 -18.55
CA SER A 406 -9.95 -24.76 -17.21
C SER A 406 -8.69 -25.52 -16.75
N LEU A 407 -8.51 -26.76 -17.24
CA LEU A 407 -7.42 -27.67 -16.91
C LEU A 407 -6.49 -27.96 -18.09
N ASP A 408 -6.74 -27.36 -19.26
CA ASP A 408 -5.90 -27.59 -20.44
C ASP A 408 -4.57 -26.85 -20.29
N VAL A 409 -3.48 -27.62 -20.22
CA VAL A 409 -2.13 -27.08 -20.10
C VAL A 409 -1.73 -26.42 -21.43
N ASN A 410 -1.46 -25.11 -21.39
CA ASN A 410 -0.92 -24.36 -22.51
C ASN A 410 0.58 -24.65 -22.68
N GLU A 411 1.05 -24.55 -23.93
CA GLU A 411 2.42 -24.87 -24.34
C GLU A 411 2.85 -23.88 -25.44
N VAL A 412 4.15 -23.56 -25.50
CA VAL A 412 4.74 -22.78 -26.61
C VAL A 412 5.17 -23.72 -27.74
N LEU A 413 4.49 -23.61 -28.88
CA LEU A 413 4.80 -24.31 -30.11
C LEU A 413 5.84 -23.54 -30.96
N PRO A 414 6.56 -24.20 -31.89
CA PRO A 414 7.50 -23.52 -32.78
C PRO A 414 6.79 -22.44 -33.63
N GLY A 415 7.24 -21.19 -33.55
CA GLY A 415 6.62 -20.07 -34.27
C GLY A 415 7.01 -18.67 -33.77
N PRO A 416 7.11 -18.43 -32.45
CA PRO A 416 6.30 -19.07 -31.40
C PRO A 416 4.80 -19.02 -31.70
N GLU A 417 4.05 -20.08 -31.34
CA GLU A 417 2.58 -20.06 -31.31
C GLU A 417 2.08 -20.68 -30.00
N LEU A 418 0.91 -20.25 -29.50
CA LEU A 418 0.30 -20.87 -28.31
C LEU A 418 -0.52 -22.09 -28.74
N LYS A 419 -0.39 -23.20 -28.01
CA LYS A 419 -1.23 -24.40 -28.20
C LYS A 419 -2.72 -24.08 -28.00
N TYR A 420 -3.02 -23.27 -26.99
CA TYR A 420 -4.34 -22.70 -26.74
C TYR A 420 -4.25 -21.17 -26.70
N ASN A 421 -5.14 -20.51 -27.43
CA ASN A 421 -5.24 -19.05 -27.46
C ASN A 421 -6.71 -18.60 -27.31
N PRO A 422 -7.11 -18.08 -26.12
CA PRO A 422 -6.34 -18.00 -24.88
C PRO A 422 -6.05 -19.39 -24.25
N GLY A 423 -5.14 -19.44 -23.28
CA GLY A 423 -4.89 -20.64 -22.47
C GLY A 423 -4.24 -20.33 -21.12
N ARG A 424 -4.36 -21.26 -20.15
CA ARG A 424 -3.85 -21.11 -18.78
C ARG A 424 -2.43 -21.67 -18.61
N ILE A 425 -1.58 -21.01 -17.81
CA ILE A 425 -0.23 -21.52 -17.49
C ILE A 425 -0.33 -22.62 -16.42
N ALA A 426 0.17 -23.81 -16.74
CA ALA A 426 0.32 -24.95 -15.83
C ALA A 426 -0.85 -25.14 -14.83
N PRO A 427 -2.13 -25.18 -15.26
CA PRO A 427 -3.31 -25.06 -14.39
C PRO A 427 -3.48 -26.19 -13.35
N THR A 428 -2.71 -27.27 -13.47
CA THR A 428 -2.69 -28.42 -12.54
C THR A 428 -1.54 -28.40 -11.53
N SER A 429 -0.72 -27.34 -11.48
CA SER A 429 0.34 -27.18 -10.48
C SER A 429 -0.24 -26.84 -9.11
N SER A 430 0.29 -27.45 -8.04
CA SER A 430 -0.04 -27.13 -6.64
C SER A 430 0.38 -25.71 -6.24
N ALA A 431 1.28 -25.07 -6.99
CA ALA A 431 1.57 -23.65 -6.83
C ALA A 431 0.30 -22.77 -6.98
N TRP A 432 -0.74 -23.26 -7.68
CA TRP A 432 -2.02 -22.56 -7.84
C TRP A 432 -3.12 -22.99 -6.85
N ASP A 433 -2.76 -23.75 -5.80
CA ASP A 433 -3.72 -24.16 -4.77
C ASP A 433 -4.29 -22.93 -4.05
N ALA A 434 -5.61 -22.78 -4.10
CA ALA A 434 -6.35 -21.60 -3.62
C ALA A 434 -5.86 -20.25 -4.18
N SER A 435 -5.31 -20.21 -5.41
CA SER A 435 -4.95 -18.97 -6.12
C SER A 435 -5.39 -18.97 -7.59
N ARG A 436 -5.24 -17.82 -8.26
CA ARG A 436 -5.68 -17.61 -9.64
C ARG A 436 -4.61 -18.11 -10.61
N LYS A 437 -5.04 -18.73 -11.71
CA LYS A 437 -4.14 -19.27 -12.74
C LYS A 437 -3.94 -18.24 -13.86
N PRO A 438 -2.70 -17.88 -14.25
CA PRO A 438 -2.45 -16.86 -15.27
C PRO A 438 -3.08 -17.19 -16.62
N LEU A 439 -3.55 -16.16 -17.31
CA LEU A 439 -4.19 -16.25 -18.63
C LEU A 439 -3.24 -15.69 -19.69
N VAL A 440 -2.89 -16.53 -20.67
CA VAL A 440 -2.04 -16.14 -21.80
C VAL A 440 -2.90 -15.95 -23.05
N ALA A 441 -2.61 -14.91 -23.82
CA ALA A 441 -3.18 -14.73 -25.15
C ALA A 441 -2.14 -14.22 -26.16
N ALA A 442 -2.35 -14.54 -27.43
CA ALA A 442 -1.61 -14.01 -28.57
C ALA A 442 -2.53 -13.18 -29.44
N TRP A 443 -2.07 -12.02 -29.87
CA TRP A 443 -2.89 -10.97 -30.48
C TRP A 443 -2.23 -10.41 -31.73
N ARG A 444 -3.03 -9.73 -32.55
CA ARG A 444 -2.55 -8.76 -33.55
C ARG A 444 -3.43 -7.52 -33.55
N ALA A 445 -2.90 -6.42 -34.07
CA ALA A 445 -3.75 -5.29 -34.46
C ALA A 445 -4.50 -5.63 -35.76
N VAL A 446 -5.79 -5.32 -35.81
CA VAL A 446 -6.66 -5.48 -36.99
C VAL A 446 -6.10 -4.67 -38.18
N LYS A 447 -5.66 -3.43 -37.90
CA LYS A 447 -5.05 -2.52 -38.87
C LYS A 447 -3.53 -2.67 -38.88
N GLY A 448 -2.99 -3.22 -39.96
CA GLY A 448 -1.55 -3.32 -40.21
C GLY A 448 -1.11 -4.64 -40.86
N PRO A 449 0.21 -4.94 -40.88
CA PRO A 449 0.74 -6.20 -41.35
C PRO A 449 0.25 -7.36 -40.48
N GLN A 450 -0.47 -8.29 -41.11
CA GLN A 450 -1.23 -9.37 -40.45
C GLN A 450 -0.38 -10.43 -39.72
N ASN A 451 0.95 -10.37 -39.89
CA ASN A 451 1.93 -11.25 -39.25
C ASN A 451 2.66 -10.59 -38.05
N LYS A 452 2.29 -9.37 -37.67
CA LYS A 452 2.84 -8.71 -36.47
C LYS A 452 2.01 -9.08 -35.25
N ILE A 453 2.38 -10.21 -34.63
CA ILE A 453 1.79 -10.65 -33.38
C ILE A 453 2.51 -10.06 -32.15
N PHE A 454 1.81 -10.08 -31.02
CA PHE A 454 2.32 -9.88 -29.67
C PHE A 454 1.62 -10.83 -28.69
N PHE A 455 2.25 -11.09 -27.56
CA PHE A 455 1.79 -11.99 -26.51
C PHE A 455 1.51 -11.20 -25.23
N THR A 456 0.51 -11.65 -24.48
CA THR A 456 0.19 -11.12 -23.16
C THR A 456 0.08 -12.24 -22.14
N VAL A 457 0.50 -11.98 -20.90
CA VAL A 457 0.36 -12.89 -19.75
C VAL A 457 -0.27 -12.11 -18.60
N ASN A 458 -1.57 -12.31 -18.36
CA ASN A 458 -2.27 -11.69 -17.24
C ASN A 458 -2.11 -12.56 -16.00
N VAL A 459 -1.55 -11.98 -14.92
CA VAL A 459 -1.35 -12.64 -13.64
C VAL A 459 -2.28 -12.08 -12.56
N HIS A 460 -2.59 -12.91 -11.57
CA HIS A 460 -3.05 -12.44 -10.27
C HIS A 460 -2.53 -13.41 -9.20
N LEU A 461 -1.34 -13.14 -8.65
CA LEU A 461 -0.65 -14.09 -7.76
C LEU A 461 -1.31 -14.18 -6.38
N ALA A 462 -0.93 -15.19 -5.58
CA ALA A 462 -1.52 -15.41 -4.26
C ALA A 462 -1.26 -14.24 -3.31
N SER A 463 -2.32 -13.74 -2.68
CA SER A 463 -2.22 -12.51 -1.88
C SER A 463 -1.38 -12.68 -0.62
N LYS A 464 -0.89 -11.54 -0.08
CA LYS A 464 -0.04 -11.48 1.13
C LYS A 464 -0.81 -11.83 2.43
N GLY A 465 -1.87 -12.63 2.36
CA GLY A 465 -2.69 -13.05 3.49
C GLY A 465 -1.90 -13.82 4.54
N GLY A 466 -2.18 -13.55 5.82
CA GLY A 466 -1.41 -14.11 6.94
C GLY A 466 -0.04 -13.44 7.17
N SER A 467 0.25 -12.30 6.53
CA SER A 467 1.40 -11.47 6.89
C SER A 467 1.28 -10.89 8.30
N SER A 468 2.41 -10.56 8.93
CA SER A 468 2.45 -9.83 10.20
C SER A 468 2.77 -8.35 9.99
N SER A 469 2.40 -7.51 10.95
CA SER A 469 2.79 -6.09 10.99
C SER A 469 4.30 -5.90 10.83
N LEU A 470 4.71 -4.82 10.14
CA LEU A 470 6.11 -4.36 10.08
C LEU A 470 6.64 -3.93 11.46
N HIS A 471 5.74 -3.60 12.39
CA HIS A 471 6.01 -3.33 13.81
C HIS A 471 5.74 -4.55 14.71
N GLY A 472 5.72 -5.77 14.15
CA GLY A 472 5.49 -7.02 14.88
C GLY A 472 6.72 -7.61 15.57
N ASP A 473 6.47 -8.56 16.49
CA ASP A 473 7.47 -9.27 17.30
C ASP A 473 8.40 -10.18 16.45
N LEU A 474 7.83 -10.86 15.45
CA LEU A 474 8.54 -11.77 14.54
C LEU A 474 9.40 -11.00 13.53
N ARG A 475 10.70 -11.29 13.48
CA ARG A 475 11.69 -10.63 12.61
C ARG A 475 12.40 -11.64 11.67
N THR A 476 12.55 -11.36 10.38
CA THR A 476 11.76 -10.37 9.61
C THR A 476 10.26 -10.66 9.71
N PRO A 477 9.37 -9.67 9.50
CA PRO A 477 7.94 -9.88 9.47
C PRO A 477 7.54 -11.04 8.55
N VAL A 478 6.49 -11.79 8.93
CA VAL A 478 5.91 -12.81 8.05
C VAL A 478 5.44 -12.12 6.78
N ASN A 479 6.07 -12.43 5.65
CA ASN A 479 5.52 -12.17 4.32
C ASN A 479 4.67 -13.38 3.93
N GLY A 480 3.35 -13.23 4.07
CA GLY A 480 2.37 -14.30 3.91
C GLY A 480 2.36 -14.89 2.52
N VAL A 481 2.29 -16.23 2.43
CA VAL A 481 2.20 -17.01 1.18
C VAL A 481 3.41 -16.80 0.22
N VAL A 482 4.56 -16.34 0.74
CA VAL A 482 5.74 -16.02 -0.09
C VAL A 482 6.27 -17.22 -0.88
N ASN A 483 6.39 -18.41 -0.29
CA ASN A 483 6.94 -19.58 -0.99
C ASN A 483 6.07 -20.01 -2.20
N PRO A 484 4.74 -20.17 -2.08
CA PRO A 484 3.90 -20.36 -3.25
C PRO A 484 3.97 -19.21 -4.26
N ARG A 485 4.07 -17.94 -3.83
CA ARG A 485 4.27 -16.81 -4.77
C ARG A 485 5.57 -16.95 -5.58
N ILE A 486 6.68 -17.39 -4.97
CA ILE A 486 7.93 -17.67 -5.70
C ILE A 486 7.69 -18.75 -6.77
N GLU A 487 7.05 -19.86 -6.42
CA GLU A 487 6.75 -20.94 -7.38
C GLU A 487 5.82 -20.47 -8.52
N GLN A 488 4.80 -19.65 -8.21
CA GLN A 488 3.89 -19.06 -9.20
C GLN A 488 4.63 -18.11 -10.15
N ALA A 489 5.50 -17.26 -9.61
CA ALA A 489 6.36 -16.36 -10.37
C ALA A 489 7.32 -17.12 -11.30
N GLU A 490 7.98 -18.18 -10.79
CA GLU A 490 8.84 -19.03 -11.61
C GLU A 490 8.08 -19.76 -12.73
N LEU A 491 6.86 -20.23 -12.48
CA LEU A 491 6.03 -20.89 -13.50
C LEU A 491 5.62 -19.92 -14.61
N ALA A 492 5.13 -18.73 -14.25
CA ALA A 492 4.78 -17.69 -15.22
C ALA A 492 6.00 -17.23 -16.02
N GLY A 493 7.13 -17.00 -15.34
CA GLY A 493 8.38 -16.60 -15.97
C GLY A 493 8.97 -17.68 -16.89
N SER A 494 8.88 -18.95 -16.52
CA SER A 494 9.35 -20.07 -17.36
C SER A 494 8.59 -20.14 -18.69
N PHE A 495 7.26 -19.99 -18.65
CA PHE A 495 6.42 -19.97 -19.85
C PHE A 495 6.79 -18.81 -20.79
N ILE A 496 7.09 -17.63 -20.23
CA ILE A 496 7.54 -16.46 -20.99
C ILE A 496 8.93 -16.71 -21.62
N ALA A 497 9.84 -17.35 -20.88
CA ALA A 497 11.16 -17.72 -21.38
C ALA A 497 11.09 -18.71 -22.56
N GLU A 498 10.11 -19.61 -22.59
CA GLU A 498 9.85 -20.48 -23.75
C GLU A 498 9.48 -19.68 -25.01
N ILE A 499 8.67 -18.61 -24.88
CA ILE A 499 8.34 -17.72 -26.01
C ILE A 499 9.61 -17.00 -26.51
N LEU A 500 10.43 -16.45 -25.61
CA LEU A 500 11.68 -15.77 -25.98
C LEU A 500 12.75 -16.73 -26.53
N ALA A 501 12.77 -17.99 -26.10
CA ALA A 501 13.65 -19.01 -26.66
C ALA A 501 13.25 -19.38 -28.10
N ALA A 502 11.96 -19.32 -28.43
CA ALA A 502 11.45 -19.56 -29.78
C ALA A 502 11.56 -18.33 -30.71
N ASP A 503 11.37 -17.10 -30.21
CA ASP A 503 11.74 -15.84 -30.88
C ASP A 503 12.26 -14.81 -29.88
N PRO A 504 13.58 -14.52 -29.86
CA PRO A 504 14.16 -13.48 -29.01
C PRO A 504 13.66 -12.05 -29.27
N ASN A 505 12.92 -11.82 -30.36
CA ASN A 505 12.29 -10.54 -30.72
C ASN A 505 10.77 -10.55 -30.48
N ALA A 506 10.24 -11.59 -29.84
CA ALA A 506 8.83 -11.68 -29.48
C ALA A 506 8.44 -10.46 -28.63
N ARG A 507 7.28 -9.89 -28.94
CA ARG A 507 6.70 -8.77 -28.19
C ARG A 507 5.82 -9.36 -27.11
N ILE A 508 6.30 -9.37 -25.88
CA ILE A 508 5.62 -9.97 -24.74
C ILE A 508 5.40 -8.90 -23.69
N ILE A 509 4.21 -8.88 -23.10
CA ILE A 509 3.92 -8.10 -21.90
C ILE A 509 3.25 -9.00 -20.88
N ALA A 510 3.85 -9.11 -19.70
CA ALA A 510 3.21 -9.68 -18.53
C ALA A 510 2.76 -8.53 -17.63
N ALA A 511 1.50 -8.53 -17.23
CA ALA A 511 0.96 -7.50 -16.34
C ALA A 511 -0.13 -8.09 -15.43
N GLY A 512 -0.45 -7.37 -14.38
CA GLY A 512 -1.45 -7.72 -13.38
C GLY A 512 -0.91 -7.59 -11.97
N ASP A 513 -1.76 -8.00 -11.04
CA ASP A 513 -1.48 -8.01 -9.62
C ASP A 513 -0.51 -9.16 -9.28
N PHE A 514 0.78 -8.84 -9.09
CA PHE A 514 1.79 -9.80 -8.63
C PHE A 514 1.75 -9.99 -7.10
N ASN A 515 0.95 -9.20 -6.37
CA ASN A 515 0.80 -9.23 -4.92
C ASN A 515 2.15 -9.18 -4.17
N GLU A 516 3.15 -8.52 -4.75
CA GLU A 516 4.51 -8.44 -4.23
C GLU A 516 5.29 -7.30 -4.93
N PHE A 517 6.31 -6.76 -4.26
CA PHE A 517 7.06 -5.60 -4.73
C PHE A 517 8.22 -6.02 -5.66
N ALA A 518 8.57 -5.18 -6.64
CA ALA A 518 9.62 -5.47 -7.65
C ALA A 518 10.98 -5.87 -7.04
N PHE A 519 11.29 -5.33 -5.86
CA PHE A 519 12.53 -5.59 -5.12
C PHE A 519 12.45 -6.76 -4.13
N VAL A 520 11.36 -7.54 -4.06
CA VAL A 520 11.26 -8.71 -3.18
C VAL A 520 11.39 -10.02 -3.98
N GLU A 521 11.79 -11.10 -3.32
CA GLU A 521 12.24 -12.35 -3.95
C GLU A 521 11.30 -12.91 -5.04
N PRO A 522 9.95 -12.95 -4.91
CA PRO A 522 9.08 -13.43 -5.98
C PRO A 522 9.21 -12.65 -7.30
N LEU A 523 9.36 -11.32 -7.27
CA LEU A 523 9.56 -10.52 -8.49
C LEU A 523 11.00 -10.58 -9.00
N LYS A 524 12.00 -10.62 -8.09
CA LYS A 524 13.40 -10.90 -8.46
C LYS A 524 13.51 -12.23 -9.22
N ALA A 525 12.82 -13.28 -8.74
CA ALA A 525 12.70 -14.57 -9.42
C ALA A 525 11.93 -14.47 -10.74
N PHE A 526 10.78 -13.77 -10.79
CA PHE A 526 10.01 -13.57 -12.01
C PHE A 526 10.83 -12.91 -13.12
N ALA A 527 11.49 -11.78 -12.83
CA ALA A 527 12.30 -11.03 -13.80
C ALA A 527 13.48 -11.87 -14.29
N ALA A 528 14.23 -12.48 -13.37
CA ALA A 528 15.38 -13.33 -13.70
C ALA A 528 14.99 -14.56 -14.53
N LYS A 529 13.82 -15.16 -14.27
CA LYS A 529 13.32 -16.34 -15.00
C LYS A 529 12.76 -15.99 -16.37
N SER A 530 11.98 -14.92 -16.44
CA SER A 530 11.24 -14.50 -17.65
C SER A 530 12.11 -13.80 -18.69
N GLY A 531 13.20 -13.12 -18.26
CA GLY A 531 13.99 -12.28 -19.15
C GLY A 531 13.26 -11.01 -19.63
N LEU A 532 12.13 -10.67 -19.00
CA LEU A 532 11.46 -9.39 -19.19
C LEU A 532 12.13 -8.30 -18.34
N VAL A 533 11.90 -7.05 -18.73
CA VAL A 533 12.33 -5.85 -17.99
C VAL A 533 11.10 -5.20 -17.38
N ASP A 534 11.21 -4.74 -16.15
CA ASP A 534 10.22 -3.86 -15.51
C ASP A 534 10.02 -2.60 -16.39
N LEU A 535 8.77 -2.27 -16.73
CA LEU A 535 8.47 -1.13 -17.60
C LEU A 535 8.77 0.20 -16.91
N ASP A 536 8.66 0.30 -15.58
CA ASP A 536 9.06 1.48 -14.81
C ASP A 536 10.56 1.74 -14.92
N GLU A 537 11.38 0.68 -14.83
CA GLU A 537 12.81 0.76 -15.13
C GLU A 537 13.06 1.13 -16.60
N ALA A 538 12.35 0.49 -17.54
CA ALA A 538 12.58 0.68 -18.97
C ALA A 538 12.24 2.09 -19.48
N VAL A 539 11.30 2.81 -18.84
CA VAL A 539 11.02 4.23 -19.16
C VAL A 539 11.70 5.23 -18.22
N GLY A 540 12.22 4.76 -17.09
CA GLY A 540 12.87 5.60 -16.09
C GLY A 540 11.91 6.38 -15.18
N ILE A 541 10.82 5.74 -14.71
CA ILE A 541 9.99 6.33 -13.64
C ILE A 541 10.83 6.40 -12.34
N PRO A 542 10.88 7.55 -11.64
CA PRO A 542 11.54 7.67 -10.33
C PRO A 542 10.96 6.68 -9.33
N LEU A 543 11.80 6.09 -8.46
CA LEU A 543 11.36 5.06 -7.52
C LEU A 543 10.22 5.55 -6.62
N GLU A 544 10.24 6.82 -6.27
CA GLU A 544 9.25 7.49 -5.43
C GLU A 544 7.85 7.52 -6.09
N GLU A 545 7.75 7.53 -7.43
CA GLU A 545 6.47 7.55 -8.15
C GLU A 545 5.98 6.15 -8.56
N ARG A 546 6.69 5.07 -8.16
CA ARG A 546 6.31 3.68 -8.43
C ARG A 546 5.43 3.12 -7.32
N TYR A 547 4.12 3.31 -7.45
CA TYR A 547 3.17 2.73 -6.51
C TYR A 547 1.78 2.60 -7.10
N THR A 548 1.15 1.46 -6.82
CA THR A 548 -0.21 1.15 -7.25
C THR A 548 -1.20 0.97 -6.09
N TYR A 549 -0.68 0.90 -4.87
CA TYR A 549 -1.43 0.62 -3.66
C TYR A 549 -0.95 1.49 -2.49
N VAL A 550 -1.80 1.71 -1.49
CA VAL A 550 -1.43 2.44 -0.26
C VAL A 550 -1.93 1.62 0.93
N PHE A 551 -1.02 1.19 1.78
CA PHE A 551 -1.32 0.32 2.92
C PHE A 551 -0.30 0.49 4.05
N ASP A 552 -0.82 0.47 5.28
CA ASP A 552 -0.16 0.99 6.47
C ASP A 552 0.47 2.37 6.18
N MET A 553 1.76 2.57 6.46
CA MET A 553 2.48 3.82 6.18
C MET A 553 2.94 3.98 4.73
N ASN A 554 2.84 2.95 3.90
CA ASN A 554 3.55 2.89 2.62
C ASN A 554 2.63 3.10 1.42
N ALA A 555 3.07 3.92 0.47
CA ALA A 555 2.73 3.72 -0.93
C ALA A 555 3.57 2.54 -1.48
N GLN A 556 2.93 1.59 -2.14
CA GLN A 556 3.46 0.27 -2.51
C GLN A 556 3.10 -0.10 -3.95
N GLU A 557 3.89 -0.96 -4.60
CA GLU A 557 3.63 -1.41 -5.97
C GLU A 557 3.31 -2.91 -6.00
N LEU A 558 2.04 -3.25 -6.21
CA LEU A 558 1.55 -4.65 -6.30
C LEU A 558 1.17 -5.05 -7.72
N ASP A 559 0.72 -4.09 -8.52
CA ASP A 559 0.40 -4.27 -9.94
C ASP A 559 1.61 -3.86 -10.76
N HIS A 560 2.18 -4.78 -11.55
CA HIS A 560 3.42 -4.54 -12.29
C HIS A 560 3.24 -4.75 -13.77
N MET A 561 4.07 -4.10 -14.58
CA MET A 561 4.10 -4.32 -16.02
C MET A 561 5.51 -4.68 -16.50
N PHE A 562 5.72 -5.94 -16.82
CA PHE A 562 6.98 -6.45 -17.36
C PHE A 562 6.92 -6.61 -18.87
N VAL A 563 7.92 -6.14 -19.59
CA VAL A 563 7.95 -6.11 -21.05
C VAL A 563 9.20 -6.78 -21.63
N SER A 564 9.04 -7.44 -22.77
CA SER A 564 10.16 -8.05 -23.50
C SER A 564 11.24 -7.02 -23.87
N PRO A 565 12.52 -7.39 -23.97
CA PRO A 565 13.59 -6.47 -24.41
C PRO A 565 13.30 -5.77 -25.76
N ALA A 566 12.58 -6.45 -26.67
CA ALA A 566 12.13 -5.90 -27.96
C ALA A 566 11.09 -4.77 -27.86
N LEU A 567 10.45 -4.62 -26.69
CA LEU A 567 9.55 -3.53 -26.32
C LEU A 567 10.23 -2.51 -25.40
N ALA A 568 11.03 -2.95 -24.43
CA ALA A 568 11.80 -2.06 -23.56
C ALA A 568 12.74 -1.14 -24.37
N ALA A 569 13.55 -1.70 -25.26
CA ALA A 569 14.51 -0.95 -26.09
C ALA A 569 13.86 -0.10 -27.21
N LYS A 570 12.53 0.04 -27.21
CA LYS A 570 11.81 0.62 -28.35
C LYS A 570 11.55 2.12 -28.17
N ASN A 571 12.01 2.90 -29.15
CA ASN A 571 11.86 4.36 -29.11
C ASN A 571 10.38 4.80 -28.94
N GLY A 572 10.09 5.42 -27.80
CA GLY A 572 8.78 5.92 -27.46
C GLY A 572 7.92 4.97 -26.63
N THR A 573 8.44 3.81 -26.22
CA THR A 573 7.96 3.12 -25.02
C THR A 573 7.79 4.16 -23.91
N ALA A 574 6.61 4.15 -23.29
CA ALA A 574 6.14 5.17 -22.37
C ALA A 574 5.24 4.49 -21.34
N TYR A 575 5.17 5.05 -20.14
CA TYR A 575 4.40 4.49 -19.05
C TYR A 575 3.97 5.59 -18.08
N GLU A 576 2.79 5.42 -17.50
CA GLU A 576 2.19 6.38 -16.56
C GLU A 576 1.37 5.59 -15.52
N HIS A 577 1.64 5.85 -14.24
CA HIS A 577 0.74 5.54 -13.13
C HIS A 577 -0.29 6.68 -12.97
N ILE A 578 -1.53 6.34 -12.66
CA ILE A 578 -2.63 7.34 -12.52
C ILE A 578 -2.94 7.68 -11.05
N HIS A 579 -2.77 6.72 -10.15
CA HIS A 579 -2.98 6.82 -8.69
C HIS A 579 -4.37 7.30 -8.19
N VAL A 580 -5.44 7.20 -8.99
CA VAL A 580 -6.84 7.67 -8.67
C VAL A 580 -7.28 7.40 -7.22
N ASN A 581 -7.03 6.17 -6.77
CA ASN A 581 -7.51 5.57 -5.54
C ASN A 581 -6.96 6.30 -4.31
N SER A 582 -5.77 6.87 -4.42
CA SER A 582 -5.09 7.53 -3.30
C SER A 582 -5.77 8.84 -2.90
N TRP A 583 -6.42 9.57 -3.83
CA TRP A 583 -6.83 10.97 -3.60
C TRP A 583 -8.30 11.33 -3.88
N GLU A 584 -9.02 10.58 -4.71
CA GLU A 584 -10.42 10.92 -5.05
C GLU A 584 -11.39 10.66 -3.88
N LEU A 585 -12.04 11.73 -3.41
CA LEU A 585 -12.96 11.69 -2.26
C LEU A 585 -14.41 11.33 -2.65
N SER A 586 -14.81 11.55 -3.90
CA SER A 586 -16.21 11.38 -4.31
C SER A 586 -16.51 9.98 -4.85
N ALA A 587 -17.45 9.29 -4.18
CA ALA A 587 -18.12 8.03 -4.53
C ALA A 587 -17.58 6.71 -3.94
N ILE A 588 -16.50 6.70 -3.14
CA ILE A 588 -15.97 5.48 -2.49
C ILE A 588 -16.59 5.23 -1.08
N THR A 589 -17.44 6.14 -0.59
CA THR A 589 -18.02 6.16 0.78
C THR A 589 -18.92 4.95 1.17
N ILE A 590 -19.03 3.90 0.35
CA ILE A 590 -19.83 2.69 0.64
C ILE A 590 -18.96 1.45 0.95
N CYS A 591 -17.64 1.48 0.69
CA CYS A 591 -16.73 0.33 0.92
C CYS A 591 -15.66 0.57 2.02
N ILE A 592 -15.88 1.50 2.96
CA ILE A 592 -14.85 1.92 3.96
C ILE A 592 -15.14 1.42 5.39
N THR A 593 -16.19 0.62 5.65
CA THR A 593 -16.71 0.43 7.03
C THR A 593 -17.02 -0.99 7.52
N ALA A 594 -16.75 -2.06 6.75
CA ALA A 594 -16.85 -3.43 7.29
C ALA A 594 -16.04 -4.43 6.46
N CYS A 595 -14.97 -4.96 7.06
CA CYS A 595 -14.05 -5.95 6.50
C CYS A 595 -13.24 -5.47 5.28
N HIS A 596 -11.96 -5.19 5.55
CA HIS A 596 -10.91 -4.75 4.62
C HIS A 596 -10.99 -3.26 4.19
N GLU A 597 -9.85 -2.57 4.31
CA GLU A 597 -9.44 -1.59 3.29
C GLU A 597 -9.46 -2.32 1.93
N PRO A 598 -9.85 -1.70 0.80
CA PRO A 598 -9.92 -2.38 -0.49
C PRO A 598 -8.56 -2.94 -0.88
N SER A 599 -8.34 -4.23 -0.60
CA SER A 599 -7.07 -4.96 -0.75
C SER A 599 -7.00 -5.65 -2.12
N GLY A 600 -7.58 -4.98 -3.10
CA GLY A 600 -7.81 -5.47 -4.46
C GLY A 600 -8.43 -4.43 -5.40
N LEU A 601 -8.24 -3.12 -5.18
CA LEU A 601 -8.64 -2.10 -6.16
C LEU A 601 -7.38 -1.39 -6.68
N SER A 602 -6.99 -1.66 -7.93
CA SER A 602 -5.70 -1.20 -8.48
C SER A 602 -5.63 0.26 -8.84
N VAL A 603 -4.39 0.73 -8.92
CA VAL A 603 -4.00 1.81 -9.81
C VAL A 603 -3.52 1.25 -11.14
N LEU A 604 -3.87 1.95 -12.21
CA LEU A 604 -3.58 1.58 -13.58
C LEU A 604 -2.09 1.74 -13.95
N CYS A 605 -1.53 0.68 -14.51
CA CYS A 605 -0.27 0.62 -15.25
C CYS A 605 -0.55 0.68 -16.78
N TYR A 606 0.08 1.60 -17.54
CA TYR A 606 -0.38 1.92 -18.90
C TYR A 606 0.74 2.10 -19.99
N PHE A 607 0.59 1.48 -21.18
CA PHE A 607 1.64 0.94 -22.09
C PHE A 607 2.60 1.75 -23.00
N VAL A 608 3.71 1.02 -23.28
CA VAL A 608 4.63 0.96 -24.45
C VAL A 608 4.11 1.47 -25.83
N ARG A 609 4.72 2.53 -26.39
CA ARG A 609 4.55 2.89 -27.83
C ARG A 609 5.56 2.19 -28.75
N VAL A 610 5.05 1.62 -29.85
CA VAL A 610 5.76 0.64 -30.69
C VAL A 610 5.92 1.13 -32.14
N PRO A 611 6.60 2.25 -32.44
CA PRO A 611 6.71 2.75 -33.83
C PRO A 611 7.44 1.76 -34.75
N ALA A 612 6.87 1.49 -35.93
CA ALA A 612 7.60 0.87 -37.01
C ALA A 612 8.58 1.87 -37.64
N GLN A 613 9.67 1.38 -38.24
CA GLN A 613 10.59 2.20 -39.02
C GLN A 613 9.85 2.93 -40.16
N ARG A 614 10.34 4.12 -40.52
CA ARG A 614 9.89 4.84 -41.72
C ARG A 614 10.20 3.99 -42.96
N PRO A 615 9.30 3.89 -43.95
CA PRO A 615 9.72 3.56 -45.30
C PRO A 615 10.63 4.67 -45.83
N GLU A 616 11.79 4.31 -46.36
CA GLU A 616 12.59 5.27 -47.13
C GLU A 616 11.83 5.66 -48.40
N TRP A 617 11.65 6.97 -48.62
CA TRP A 617 11.09 7.46 -49.87
C TRP A 617 12.14 7.36 -50.97
N THR A 618 11.86 6.53 -51.96
CA THR A 618 12.64 6.48 -53.20
C THR A 618 12.60 7.83 -53.91
N HIS A 619 13.77 8.45 -54.12
CA HIS A 619 13.92 9.58 -55.03
C HIS A 619 14.45 9.11 -56.37
N THR A 620 13.69 9.42 -57.43
CA THR A 620 14.04 9.12 -58.81
C THR A 620 15.19 10.02 -59.30
N GLY A 621 16.42 9.49 -59.29
CA GLY A 621 17.59 10.08 -59.94
C GLY A 621 17.94 9.36 -61.24
N ARG A 622 18.23 10.10 -62.32
CA ARG A 622 18.53 9.55 -63.65
C ARG A 622 19.95 8.95 -63.74
N ARG A 623 20.13 7.98 -64.65
CA ARG A 623 21.45 7.46 -65.07
C ARG A 623 22.30 8.54 -65.75
N VAL A 624 23.61 8.52 -65.47
CA VAL A 624 24.70 8.70 -66.45
C VAL A 624 25.84 7.75 -66.04
N ASP A 625 26.59 7.22 -67.00
CA ASP A 625 27.49 6.05 -66.87
C ASP A 625 28.97 6.36 -66.51
N GLN A 626 29.63 5.35 -65.92
CA GLN A 626 31.09 5.03 -65.91
C GLN A 626 32.13 6.10 -65.45
N ILE A 627 33.15 5.79 -64.63
CA ILE A 627 34.37 5.00 -64.96
C ILE A 627 35.09 4.50 -63.65
N SER A 628 36.01 3.54 -63.82
CA SER A 628 36.77 2.71 -62.85
C SER A 628 37.81 3.38 -61.91
N ALA A 629 38.08 2.76 -60.72
CA ALA A 629 39.34 2.03 -60.39
C ALA A 629 39.52 1.71 -58.87
N THR A 630 40.31 0.67 -58.55
CA THR A 630 40.69 0.13 -57.21
C THR A 630 42.14 0.54 -56.81
N PRO A 631 42.85 0.05 -55.75
CA PRO A 631 42.48 -0.70 -54.50
C PRO A 631 43.16 -0.27 -53.14
N ALA A 632 42.50 -0.55 -52.01
CA ALA A 632 43.05 -1.14 -50.73
C ALA A 632 44.11 -0.35 -49.84
N PRO A 633 44.63 -0.87 -48.68
CA PRO A 633 44.66 -0.16 -47.37
C PRO A 633 46.10 -0.16 -46.72
N PRO A 634 46.41 -0.22 -45.38
CA PRO A 634 45.65 -0.15 -44.10
C PRO A 634 46.34 0.66 -42.93
N ALA A 635 45.88 0.48 -41.67
CA ALA A 635 46.66 0.32 -40.40
C ALA A 635 46.41 1.24 -39.16
N CYS A 636 45.91 0.62 -38.08
CA CYS A 636 46.38 0.57 -36.67
C CYS A 636 46.82 1.79 -35.79
N ARG A 637 46.48 1.68 -34.48
CA ARG A 637 47.06 2.29 -33.24
C ARG A 637 46.79 3.79 -32.99
N ALA A 638 46.93 4.34 -31.76
CA ALA A 638 46.71 3.89 -30.37
C ALA A 638 46.97 5.08 -29.40
N LEU A 639 46.30 5.10 -28.23
CA LEU A 639 46.70 5.73 -26.94
C LEU A 639 47.74 6.89 -26.91
N HIS A 640 47.42 8.05 -26.34
CA HIS A 640 47.61 8.41 -24.90
C HIS A 640 47.60 9.94 -24.62
N ARG A 641 47.06 10.37 -23.45
CA ARG A 641 47.49 11.52 -22.58
C ARG A 641 47.45 12.96 -23.17
N SER A 642 47.31 14.05 -22.41
CA SER A 642 47.00 14.28 -20.97
C SER A 642 46.73 15.77 -20.70
N ASN A 643 45.87 16.03 -19.71
CA ASN A 643 45.91 17.12 -18.70
C ASN A 643 45.83 18.62 -19.06
N ASP A 644 45.34 19.32 -18.03
CA ASP A 644 45.36 20.77 -17.73
C ASP A 644 44.51 21.73 -18.59
N ALA A 645 43.97 22.85 -18.08
CA ALA A 645 43.45 23.22 -16.75
C ALA A 645 42.76 24.60 -16.86
N ASN A 646 41.89 24.93 -15.90
CA ASN A 646 41.44 26.29 -15.50
C ASN A 646 40.49 27.13 -16.40
N ALA A 647 39.28 27.29 -15.84
CA ALA A 647 38.64 28.57 -15.48
C ALA A 647 37.73 29.34 -16.47
N PHE A 648 36.60 29.78 -15.89
CA PHE A 648 35.52 30.61 -16.45
C PHE A 648 35.96 32.07 -16.75
N PRO A 649 35.12 32.85 -17.47
CA PRO A 649 34.18 33.72 -16.75
C PRO A 649 32.73 33.74 -17.30
N LEU A 650 31.82 34.26 -16.48
CA LEU A 650 30.41 34.55 -16.83
C LEU A 650 30.28 35.67 -17.87
N ILE A 651 29.22 35.64 -18.69
CA ILE A 651 28.52 36.84 -19.19
C ILE A 651 27.00 36.61 -19.14
N SER A 652 26.29 37.56 -18.53
CA SER A 652 24.84 37.72 -18.48
C SER A 652 24.33 38.65 -19.60
N PHE A 653 23.04 38.56 -19.94
CA PHE A 653 22.32 39.60 -20.68
C PHE A 653 20.89 39.75 -20.15
N GLU A 654 20.43 40.99 -20.02
CA GLU A 654 19.12 41.40 -19.52
C GLU A 654 18.70 42.72 -20.23
N ILE A 655 17.42 43.12 -20.10
CA ILE A 655 16.82 44.43 -20.45
C ILE A 655 16.76 44.68 -22.00
N VAL A 656 15.71 45.24 -22.63
CA VAL A 656 14.68 46.20 -22.19
C VAL A 656 13.29 45.97 -22.82
N SER A 657 12.26 46.40 -22.08
CA SER A 657 10.83 46.52 -22.42
C SER A 657 10.49 47.62 -23.46
N HIS A 658 9.22 47.69 -23.89
CA HIS A 658 8.40 48.92 -23.94
C HIS A 658 6.89 48.59 -24.15
N ASP A 659 6.00 49.39 -23.55
CA ASP A 659 4.52 49.30 -23.62
C ASP A 659 3.92 49.78 -24.95
N PHE A 660 2.62 49.52 -25.20
CA PHE A 660 1.64 50.56 -25.61
C PHE A 660 0.14 50.12 -25.57
N ILE A 661 -0.63 50.75 -24.67
CA ILE A 661 -2.02 51.28 -24.76
C ILE A 661 -3.22 50.42 -25.26
N ALA A 662 -4.36 50.60 -24.57
CA ALA A 662 -5.66 49.94 -24.75
C ALA A 662 -6.66 50.61 -25.74
N SER A 663 -7.79 49.94 -26.02
CA SER A 663 -9.07 50.60 -26.37
C SER A 663 -10.30 49.78 -25.96
N GLU A 664 -11.45 50.45 -25.76
CA GLU A 664 -12.64 49.95 -25.05
C GLU A 664 -13.81 49.42 -25.92
N SER A 665 -14.73 48.72 -25.23
CA SER A 665 -16.21 48.82 -25.36
C SER A 665 -16.97 48.30 -26.60
N ILE A 666 -18.03 47.51 -26.36
CA ILE A 666 -19.43 47.99 -26.43
C ILE A 666 -20.43 47.02 -25.76
N ARG A 667 -21.49 47.59 -25.14
CA ARG A 667 -22.62 46.89 -24.47
C ARG A 667 -23.87 46.78 -25.35
N LYS A 668 -24.74 45.78 -25.09
CA LYS A 668 -26.23 45.79 -25.02
C LYS A 668 -26.70 44.33 -24.83
N ILE A 669 -27.37 43.90 -23.76
CA ILE A 669 -28.67 44.31 -23.16
C ILE A 669 -29.83 44.27 -24.16
N PHE A 670 -30.68 43.25 -24.02
CA PHE A 670 -32.14 43.38 -24.02
C PHE A 670 -32.75 42.39 -23.00
N LEU A 671 -33.92 42.75 -22.46
CA LEU A 671 -34.64 42.12 -21.34
C LEU A 671 -36.15 42.22 -21.64
N VAL A 672 -37.04 41.64 -20.79
CA VAL A 672 -38.53 41.68 -20.82
C VAL A 672 -39.13 40.56 -21.71
N ARG A 673 -39.65 39.44 -21.15
CA ARG A 673 -41.00 39.17 -20.56
C ARG A 673 -42.12 39.08 -21.63
N GLU A 674 -43.23 38.31 -21.52
CA GLU A 674 -43.91 37.66 -20.37
C GLU A 674 -44.96 36.61 -20.82
N LYS A 675 -45.57 35.88 -19.85
CA LYS A 675 -46.92 35.22 -19.87
C LYS A 675 -47.08 33.88 -20.65
N ALA A 676 -47.89 32.91 -20.19
CA ALA A 676 -48.75 32.80 -18.99
C ALA A 676 -48.91 31.36 -18.44
N CYS A 677 -49.26 31.26 -17.15
CA CYS A 677 -49.88 30.09 -16.48
C CYS A 677 -51.41 30.36 -16.35
N PRO A 678 -52.31 29.40 -16.05
CA PRO A 678 -52.41 28.82 -14.69
C PRO A 678 -52.98 27.38 -14.54
N SER A 679 -52.64 26.67 -13.46
CA SER A 679 -53.60 26.33 -12.37
C SER A 679 -53.03 25.34 -11.31
N PHE A 680 -53.35 25.62 -10.05
CA PHE A 680 -53.13 24.85 -8.80
C PHE A 680 -54.49 24.18 -8.39
N PRO A 681 -54.63 23.28 -7.36
CA PRO A 681 -53.91 23.35 -6.06
C PRO A 681 -53.67 22.04 -5.23
N ASN A 682 -52.90 22.21 -4.13
CA ASN A 682 -53.02 21.59 -2.79
C ASN A 682 -52.93 20.05 -2.59
N GLN A 683 -51.87 19.55 -1.93
CA GLN A 683 -51.78 19.39 -0.45
C GLN A 683 -50.51 18.63 0.00
N VAL A 684 -50.02 18.95 1.21
CA VAL A 684 -48.93 18.27 1.92
C VAL A 684 -49.50 17.18 2.85
N LYS A 685 -48.85 16.01 2.95
CA LYS A 685 -48.96 15.12 4.12
C LYS A 685 -47.62 14.48 4.49
N GLU A 686 -47.26 14.67 5.75
CA GLU A 686 -46.17 13.99 6.45
C GLU A 686 -46.45 12.49 6.61
N TRP A 687 -45.40 11.68 6.79
CA TRP A 687 -45.49 10.35 7.40
C TRP A 687 -44.60 10.29 8.64
N ARG A 688 -45.19 9.85 9.76
CA ARG A 688 -44.51 9.52 11.02
C ARG A 688 -44.78 8.04 11.37
N PRO A 689 -43.85 7.37 12.05
CA PRO A 689 -44.14 6.37 13.08
C PRO A 689 -43.73 6.96 14.45
N ILE A 690 -44.64 7.39 15.31
CA ILE A 690 -45.36 6.54 16.30
C ILE A 690 -44.41 5.89 17.31
N CYS A 691 -44.24 6.55 18.45
CA CYS A 691 -43.87 5.89 19.70
C CYS A 691 -45.14 5.29 20.34
N LEU A 692 -45.05 4.08 20.90
CA LEU A 692 -46.02 3.56 21.86
C LEU A 692 -45.29 3.15 23.14
N SER A 693 -45.89 3.52 24.28
CA SER A 693 -45.35 3.30 25.62
C SER A 693 -45.80 1.96 26.21
N GLY A 694 -44.97 1.39 27.07
CA GLY A 694 -45.28 0.17 27.80
C GLY A 694 -44.25 -0.12 28.89
N GLY A 695 -44.38 0.53 30.05
CA GLY A 695 -43.48 0.31 31.19
C GLY A 695 -43.88 -0.89 32.05
N ARG A 696 -42.88 -1.51 32.69
CA ARG A 696 -42.98 -2.13 34.03
C ARG A 696 -41.58 -2.34 34.64
N ASP A 697 -41.57 -2.45 35.96
CA ASP A 697 -40.45 -2.10 36.86
C ASP A 697 -39.37 -3.18 37.11
N TRP A 698 -38.11 -2.72 37.24
CA TRP A 698 -37.01 -3.08 38.18
C TRP A 698 -36.66 -4.58 38.51
N PRO A 699 -35.43 -4.92 39.01
CA PRO A 699 -34.35 -4.06 39.51
C PRO A 699 -32.93 -4.31 38.96
N THR A 700 -31.98 -3.53 39.48
CA THR A 700 -30.52 -3.53 39.30
C THR A 700 -29.80 -4.85 39.57
N GLU A 701 -28.85 -5.25 38.70
CA GLU A 701 -27.45 -5.57 39.04
C GLU A 701 -26.59 -6.00 37.81
N ARG A 702 -25.26 -5.82 37.91
CA ARG A 702 -24.17 -6.31 37.01
C ARG A 702 -24.06 -5.73 35.59
N ALA A 703 -23.22 -4.69 35.47
CA ALA A 703 -22.46 -4.43 34.26
C ALA A 703 -21.12 -5.19 34.30
N ARG A 704 -20.93 -6.17 33.40
CA ARG A 704 -19.64 -6.74 32.95
C ARG A 704 -19.82 -7.31 31.54
N ASN A 705 -18.71 -7.38 30.79
CA ASN A 705 -18.55 -8.04 29.48
C ASN A 705 -19.26 -7.39 28.28
N TRP A 706 -18.62 -6.37 27.70
CA TRP A 706 -18.60 -6.17 26.24
C TRP A 706 -17.13 -6.01 25.84
N GLY A 707 -16.65 -6.81 24.89
CA GLY A 707 -15.23 -6.90 24.52
C GLY A 707 -14.77 -8.33 24.19
N GLN A 708 -15.42 -8.98 23.22
CA GLN A 708 -14.85 -10.12 22.48
C GLN A 708 -15.71 -10.50 21.26
N SER A 709 -15.22 -10.11 20.08
CA SER A 709 -15.40 -10.69 18.75
C SER A 709 -14.39 -9.91 17.90
N GLU A 710 -13.29 -10.48 17.40
CA GLU A 710 -13.23 -11.70 16.59
C GLU A 710 -12.05 -12.62 16.97
N GLU A 711 -12.32 -13.93 17.07
CA GLU A 711 -11.33 -15.02 16.96
C GLU A 711 -12.05 -16.29 16.48
N LEU A 712 -12.06 -16.56 15.17
CA LEU A 712 -12.33 -17.88 14.58
C LEU A 712 -11.77 -17.92 13.16
N GLY A 713 -10.53 -18.41 13.00
CA GLY A 713 -9.89 -18.43 11.67
C GLY A 713 -8.58 -19.21 11.53
N ALA A 714 -8.07 -19.87 12.57
CA ALA A 714 -6.83 -20.66 12.49
C ALA A 714 -6.88 -21.92 13.37
N ILE A 715 -7.14 -23.07 12.76
CA ILE A 715 -6.82 -24.40 13.32
C ILE A 715 -6.15 -25.23 12.22
N HIS A 716 -5.08 -25.91 12.58
CA HIS A 716 -4.13 -26.56 11.68
C HIS A 716 -4.23 -28.11 11.76
N PHE A 717 -3.75 -28.79 10.69
CA PHE A 717 -3.34 -30.21 10.59
C PHE A 717 -4.38 -31.33 10.28
N ALA A 718 -4.23 -31.84 9.03
CA ALA A 718 -3.87 -33.20 8.62
C ALA A 718 -4.72 -34.47 8.96
N ASP A 719 -4.92 -35.26 7.90
CA ASP A 719 -5.06 -36.73 7.81
C ASP A 719 -5.76 -37.52 8.93
N ILE A 720 -6.95 -38.06 8.62
CA ILE A 720 -7.25 -39.50 8.78
C ILE A 720 -8.12 -39.98 7.59
N ALA A 721 -7.74 -41.12 6.99
CA ALA A 721 -8.50 -41.80 5.95
C ALA A 721 -9.58 -42.76 6.51
N SER A 722 -10.44 -43.24 5.61
CA SER A 722 -11.39 -44.38 5.73
C SER A 722 -12.83 -44.11 6.20
N GLY A 723 -13.75 -44.14 5.22
CA GLY A 723 -14.74 -45.21 5.12
C GLY A 723 -16.06 -45.11 5.89
N ARG A 724 -17.09 -44.53 5.24
CA ARG A 724 -18.23 -45.29 4.72
C ARG A 724 -19.09 -44.47 3.76
#